data_AF-A0AAW3V1B3-F1
#
_entry.id   AF-A0AAW3V1B3-F1
#
_cell.length_a   1.000
_cell.length_b   1.000
_cell.length_c   1.000
_cell.angle_alpha   90.00
_cell.angle_beta   90.00
_cell.angle_gamma   90.00
#
_symmetry.space_group_name_H-M   'P 1'
#
loop_
_entity.id
_entity.type
_entity.pdbx_description
1 polymer ?
#
loop_
_entity_poly.entity_id
_entity_poly.type
_entity_poly.pdbx_seq_one_letter_code
_entity_poly.pdbx_strand_id
1 'polypeptide(L)'
;MARFTFKTWIAVLAYAAGMTAASVSFTASAETVLNAKNSWIGNTFGFGDGTWTQINITAIAVTPDGKVYTNAPWDESGAEASIYQNGKMLGFAGGTHGWGNGGGNAIAVNRKYAFVAIAVGNEKGHLVEQGVWPEKGKQWFGISRRQIADPKRAAPFQPAANNADPHAQLAAGFLMMNEVPTGTSAEIGGLAANDTTLYAANTARDRIEVYDAESMQQKANWSVHEPGRMALAPDGTLWVLSGTRNDRAPHVEHYTASGKRLDETFTLPTDTVAVDIAVDAQGRILIADNGPRQQVLFFSKSNGRYAESGSLGERGGIFSGVAGRPGPQRFNGLTGVGVDARGNVYVSTNGIGPRYAPIGAGLGATLESYAPDGKQNWQVQGLLFVDGAWIDPSRPDSVYTGNKRFELDLSKPAGQDWKYVGFLSNRFKYPDDPVFHTDQYPGLPIARKLKGHTFLYLTDMYADHLKIYRFDPQRDGEVAIPSGFIAGRDRAVAKVPNAPPGGDWIWRDVNGDGRLNTDEFTLNTSGTKLAGGWGWWVDSAGDIWRARDNRGIYRFRFGGLDAQGNPVYSYSNLTHYPVPQPFTELHRAIYDPDTDTMYLSGYTPDTPFDRGFWKEVGRVLVRYDKWSSGNPVQRYSITLPWTTQSKPIATIIGLTVEGQYIFGVEPVGAVHVWDKDSGKEIGVIRPGPEVGSASGWVDVPNGISAAKRSNGEYLVFVEEDARGKVMMYRWKP
;
A
#
# COMPACT_ATOMS: atom_id res chain seq x y z
N MET A 1 27.31 10.18 46.45
CA MET A 1 28.15 9.62 47.53
C MET A 1 27.96 8.11 47.51
N ALA A 2 29.06 7.36 47.37
CA ALA A 2 29.26 5.91 47.53
C ALA A 2 28.46 4.89 46.66
N ARG A 3 29.25 4.06 45.97
CA ARG A 3 28.98 2.77 45.30
C ARG A 3 28.61 1.67 46.31
N PHE A 4 28.11 0.51 45.85
CA PHE A 4 28.51 -0.89 46.20
C PHE A 4 27.40 -1.86 45.68
N THR A 5 27.56 -2.56 44.55
CA THR A 5 28.18 -3.89 44.26
C THR A 5 27.32 -5.14 44.53
N PHE A 6 27.07 -5.86 43.42
CA PHE A 6 27.11 -7.32 43.21
C PHE A 6 27.62 -8.23 44.36
N LYS A 7 26.89 -9.29 44.71
CA LYS A 7 27.22 -10.70 44.36
C LYS A 7 26.22 -11.73 44.95
N THR A 8 26.02 -12.77 44.15
CA THR A 8 25.35 -14.06 44.30
C THR A 8 25.78 -14.88 45.54
N TRP A 9 25.02 -15.92 45.94
CA TRP A 9 25.42 -17.35 46.04
C TRP A 9 24.29 -18.24 46.61
N ILE A 10 24.43 -19.55 46.39
CA ILE A 10 23.43 -20.64 46.26
C ILE A 10 23.21 -21.48 47.53
N ALA A 11 21.94 -21.84 47.79
CA ALA A 11 21.32 -23.06 48.38
C ALA A 11 21.72 -23.60 49.81
N VAL A 12 20.92 -24.36 50.59
CA VAL A 12 20.13 -25.60 50.35
C VAL A 12 19.24 -25.96 51.60
N LEU A 13 18.10 -26.68 51.38
CA LEU A 13 17.27 -27.56 52.28
C LEU A 13 16.48 -26.93 53.47
N ALA A 14 15.35 -27.43 53.97
CA ALA A 14 14.16 -28.15 53.50
C ALA A 14 13.30 -28.37 54.78
N TYR A 15 11.99 -28.11 54.75
CA TYR A 15 11.03 -28.79 55.63
C TYR A 15 9.63 -28.73 55.02
N ALA A 16 9.02 -29.91 54.92
CA ALA A 16 7.72 -30.15 54.33
C ALA A 16 6.58 -29.92 55.35
N ALA A 17 5.43 -29.45 54.89
CA ALA A 17 4.12 -29.85 55.40
C ALA A 17 3.05 -29.44 54.37
N GLY A 18 2.14 -30.37 54.08
CA GLY A 18 1.33 -30.38 52.88
C GLY A 18 0.17 -29.38 52.85
N MET A 19 -0.17 -28.98 51.63
CA MET A 19 -1.54 -28.70 51.23
C MET A 19 -1.78 -29.40 49.90
N THR A 20 -2.82 -30.21 49.86
CA THR A 20 -3.41 -30.84 48.68
C THR A 20 -3.75 -29.77 47.64
N ALA A 21 -2.87 -29.58 46.66
CA ALA A 21 -3.24 -28.91 45.43
C ALA A 21 -4.06 -29.89 44.60
N ALA A 22 -5.36 -29.63 44.48
CA ALA A 22 -6.13 -30.15 43.36
C ALA A 22 -5.48 -29.57 42.10
N SER A 23 -4.65 -30.37 41.43
CA SER A 23 -4.16 -30.09 40.10
C SER A 23 -5.36 -30.07 39.16
N VAL A 24 -5.92 -28.89 38.93
CA VAL A 24 -6.69 -28.63 37.72
C VAL A 24 -5.68 -28.72 36.58
N SER A 25 -5.51 -29.93 36.05
CA SER A 25 -4.85 -30.16 34.79
C SER A 25 -5.67 -29.42 33.74
N PHE A 26 -5.24 -28.22 33.37
CA PHE A 26 -5.60 -27.64 32.08
C PHE A 26 -5.05 -28.60 31.03
N THR A 27 -5.91 -29.47 30.53
CA THR A 27 -5.66 -30.13 29.26
C THR A 27 -5.59 -29.00 28.24
N ALA A 28 -4.36 -28.61 27.87
CA ALA A 28 -4.15 -27.82 26.67
C ALA A 28 -4.69 -28.66 25.52
N SER A 29 -5.94 -28.41 25.12
CA SER A 29 -6.50 -29.04 23.93
C SER A 29 -5.61 -28.60 22.77
N ALA A 30 -5.05 -29.57 22.05
CA ALA A 30 -4.29 -29.27 20.85
C ALA A 30 -5.17 -28.43 19.90
N GLU A 31 -4.60 -27.37 19.35
CA GLU A 31 -5.27 -26.53 18.35
C GLU A 31 -5.73 -27.42 17.18
N THR A 32 -7.01 -27.29 16.80
CA THR A 32 -7.55 -28.01 15.64
C THR A 32 -7.25 -27.20 14.39
N VAL A 33 -6.20 -27.58 13.65
CA VAL A 33 -5.86 -26.93 12.38
C VAL A 33 -6.84 -27.40 11.29
N LEU A 34 -7.51 -26.45 10.64
CA LEU A 34 -8.46 -26.71 9.58
C LEU A 34 -7.76 -26.86 8.23
N ASN A 35 -8.17 -27.87 7.46
CA ASN A 35 -7.63 -28.11 6.13
C ASN A 35 -8.24 -27.13 5.12
N ALA A 36 -7.51 -26.08 4.78
CA ALA A 36 -7.87 -25.12 3.74
C ALA A 36 -6.82 -25.10 2.63
N LYS A 37 -7.25 -24.90 1.39
CA LYS A 37 -6.31 -24.62 0.29
C LYS A 37 -5.89 -23.15 0.37
N ASN A 38 -4.62 -22.90 0.10
CA ASN A 38 -4.02 -21.58 0.17
C ASN A 38 -3.80 -21.03 -1.25
N SER A 39 -4.10 -19.75 -1.42
CA SER A 39 -3.73 -18.94 -2.57
C SER A 39 -3.62 -17.47 -2.14
N TRP A 40 -3.42 -16.57 -3.10
CA TRP A 40 -3.35 -15.14 -2.88
C TRP A 40 -3.82 -14.38 -4.11
N ILE A 41 -4.06 -13.07 -3.98
CA ILE A 41 -4.46 -12.17 -5.07
C ILE A 41 -3.53 -10.95 -5.09
N GLY A 42 -3.18 -10.47 -6.28
CA GLY A 42 -2.62 -9.13 -6.47
C GLY A 42 -1.09 -9.02 -6.54
N ASN A 43 -0.35 -10.10 -6.29
CA ASN A 43 1.11 -10.12 -6.51
C ASN A 43 1.52 -11.28 -7.41
N THR A 44 2.41 -11.06 -8.36
CA THR A 44 2.92 -12.11 -9.27
C THR A 44 3.55 -13.28 -8.50
N PHE A 45 4.15 -13.03 -7.33
CA PHE A 45 4.74 -14.09 -6.50
C PHE A 45 4.07 -14.17 -5.13
N GLY A 46 3.89 -15.39 -4.64
CA GLY A 46 3.20 -15.67 -3.37
C GLY A 46 4.07 -15.59 -2.14
N PHE A 47 5.41 -15.61 -2.29
CA PHE A 47 6.44 -15.77 -1.24
C PHE A 47 6.78 -17.20 -0.82
N GLY A 48 6.22 -18.23 -1.47
CA GLY A 48 6.61 -19.63 -1.22
C GLY A 48 8.09 -19.93 -1.44
N ASP A 49 8.78 -19.17 -2.29
CA ASP A 49 10.22 -19.25 -2.56
C ASP A 49 11.01 -18.04 -2.04
N GLY A 50 10.37 -17.19 -1.22
CA GLY A 50 10.97 -15.97 -0.69
C GLY A 50 10.90 -14.75 -1.62
N THR A 51 10.17 -14.81 -2.74
CA THR A 51 10.05 -13.69 -3.69
C THR A 51 8.68 -13.00 -3.66
N TRP A 52 8.66 -11.69 -3.94
CA TRP A 52 7.46 -10.87 -4.16
C TRP A 52 7.81 -9.69 -5.07
N THR A 53 6.82 -9.16 -5.79
CA THR A 53 6.99 -7.89 -6.52
C THR A 53 6.74 -6.76 -5.54
N GLN A 54 7.54 -5.69 -5.62
CA GLN A 54 7.38 -4.52 -4.75
C GLN A 54 6.00 -3.89 -4.87
N ILE A 55 5.52 -3.31 -3.76
CA ILE A 55 4.26 -2.55 -3.73
C ILE A 55 4.34 -1.24 -4.53
N ASN A 56 5.55 -0.69 -4.66
CA ASN A 56 5.84 0.55 -5.35
C ASN A 56 7.14 0.43 -6.16
N ILE A 57 7.20 1.09 -7.32
CA ILE A 57 8.43 1.28 -8.10
C ILE A 57 8.41 2.71 -8.62
N THR A 58 9.39 3.52 -8.20
CA THR A 58 9.45 4.94 -8.59
C THR A 58 10.59 5.24 -9.57
N ALA A 59 11.60 4.37 -9.65
CA ALA A 59 12.76 4.52 -10.52
C ALA A 59 13.23 3.15 -11.03
N ILE A 60 13.73 3.12 -12.26
CA ILE A 60 14.40 1.94 -12.82
C ILE A 60 15.72 2.30 -13.50
N ALA A 61 16.66 1.36 -13.52
CA ALA A 61 17.85 1.39 -14.37
C ALA A 61 17.98 0.04 -15.08
N VAL A 62 18.17 0.06 -16.39
CA VAL A 62 18.22 -1.15 -17.24
C VAL A 62 19.63 -1.38 -17.73
N THR A 63 20.15 -2.59 -17.55
CA THR A 63 21.46 -2.98 -18.07
C THR A 63 21.37 -3.47 -19.53
N PRO A 64 22.48 -3.47 -20.28
CA PRO A 64 22.50 -3.96 -21.67
C PRO A 64 22.00 -5.39 -21.86
N ASP A 65 22.14 -6.27 -20.85
CA ASP A 65 21.65 -7.65 -20.85
C ASP A 65 20.20 -7.81 -20.35
N GLY A 66 19.51 -6.69 -20.09
CA GLY A 66 18.08 -6.66 -19.77
C GLY A 66 17.74 -6.94 -18.30
N LYS A 67 18.70 -6.77 -17.37
CA LYS A 67 18.38 -6.70 -15.94
C LYS A 67 17.85 -5.32 -15.60
N VAL A 68 16.86 -5.28 -14.72
CA VAL A 68 16.24 -4.05 -14.24
C VAL A 68 16.52 -3.92 -12.76
N TYR A 69 17.14 -2.81 -12.37
CA TYR A 69 17.34 -2.41 -10.99
C TYR A 69 16.28 -1.37 -10.64
N THR A 70 15.57 -1.56 -9.54
CA THR A 70 14.47 -0.68 -9.11
C THR A 70 14.83 0.10 -7.86
N ASN A 71 14.12 1.20 -7.62
CA ASN A 71 14.09 1.86 -6.31
C ASN A 71 12.68 2.37 -6.00
N ALA A 72 12.36 2.41 -4.71
CA ALA A 72 11.12 2.95 -4.18
C ALA A 72 11.39 3.60 -2.82
N PRO A 73 10.61 4.61 -2.41
CA PRO A 73 10.74 5.20 -1.08
C PRO A 73 10.34 4.22 0.04
N TRP A 74 9.45 3.26 -0.26
CA TRP A 74 8.92 2.29 0.70
C TRP A 74 8.54 0.97 0.02
N ASP A 75 8.90 -0.15 0.66
CA ASP A 75 8.34 -1.47 0.45
C ASP A 75 8.30 -2.18 1.81
N GLU A 76 7.15 -2.71 2.24
CA GLU A 76 6.93 -3.11 3.64
C GLU A 76 7.86 -4.22 4.13
N SER A 77 8.26 -5.15 3.26
CA SER A 77 9.24 -6.20 3.59
C SER A 77 10.70 -5.81 3.28
N GLY A 78 10.95 -4.53 2.97
CA GLY A 78 12.28 -3.96 2.79
C GLY A 78 12.96 -4.27 1.46
N ALA A 79 12.18 -4.49 0.40
CA ALA A 79 12.69 -4.70 -0.95
C ALA A 79 12.69 -3.42 -1.81
N GLU A 80 12.83 -2.23 -1.20
CA GLU A 80 12.81 -0.94 -1.90
C GLU A 80 13.70 -0.91 -3.13
N ALA A 81 14.88 -1.52 -3.03
CA ALA A 81 15.80 -1.71 -4.15
C ALA A 81 15.88 -3.18 -4.55
N SER A 82 15.27 -3.53 -5.68
CA SER A 82 15.19 -4.91 -6.19
C SER A 82 15.80 -5.06 -7.59
N ILE A 83 15.99 -6.32 -8.00
CA ILE A 83 16.54 -6.69 -9.30
C ILE A 83 15.58 -7.66 -9.98
N TYR A 84 15.25 -7.38 -11.23
CA TYR A 84 14.40 -8.24 -12.06
C TYR A 84 15.08 -8.58 -13.38
N GLN A 85 14.79 -9.76 -13.91
CA GLN A 85 15.15 -10.13 -15.28
C GLN A 85 14.16 -11.18 -15.80
N ASN A 86 13.68 -11.02 -17.03
CA ASN A 86 12.79 -11.99 -17.69
C ASN A 86 11.56 -12.37 -16.85
N GLY A 87 10.93 -11.38 -16.19
CA GLY A 87 9.73 -11.59 -15.37
C GLY A 87 9.99 -12.31 -14.04
N LYS A 88 11.24 -12.35 -13.55
CA LYS A 88 11.60 -12.94 -12.26
C LYS A 88 12.30 -11.92 -11.38
N MET A 89 11.99 -11.92 -10.08
CA MET A 89 12.78 -11.23 -9.07
C MET A 89 14.05 -12.05 -8.80
N LEU A 90 15.23 -11.44 -8.95
CA LEU A 90 16.51 -12.08 -8.68
C LEU A 90 16.99 -11.85 -7.24
N GLY A 91 16.47 -10.81 -6.59
CA GLY A 91 16.79 -10.43 -5.21
C GLY A 91 16.61 -8.94 -4.96
N PHE A 92 16.96 -8.51 -3.76
CA PHE A 92 16.90 -7.11 -3.31
C PHE A 92 18.11 -6.78 -2.44
N ALA A 93 18.42 -5.47 -2.33
CA ALA A 93 19.61 -4.97 -1.67
C ALA A 93 19.54 -5.06 -0.13
N GLY A 94 18.37 -4.82 0.47
CA GLY A 94 18.24 -4.77 1.92
C GLY A 94 19.06 -3.66 2.59
N GLY A 95 18.78 -3.42 3.88
CA GLY A 95 19.32 -2.25 4.59
C GLY A 95 18.78 -0.92 4.04
N THR A 96 17.62 -0.96 3.38
CA THR A 96 16.86 0.17 2.84
C THR A 96 15.54 0.39 3.58
N HIS A 97 15.31 -0.33 4.68
CA HIS A 97 14.07 -0.33 5.42
C HIS A 97 14.32 -0.51 6.91
N GLY A 98 13.56 0.23 7.72
CA GLY A 98 13.61 0.17 9.18
C GLY A 98 14.95 0.66 9.76
N TRP A 99 15.01 0.76 11.08
CA TRP A 99 16.18 1.29 11.79
C TRP A 99 16.64 2.63 11.20
N GLY A 100 15.70 3.54 10.96
CA GLY A 100 15.97 4.83 10.33
C GLY A 100 16.27 4.80 8.83
N ASN A 101 16.48 3.65 8.19
CA ASN A 101 16.72 3.59 6.74
C ASN A 101 15.40 3.58 5.96
N GLY A 102 15.40 4.28 4.84
CA GLY A 102 14.34 4.25 3.83
C GLY A 102 14.96 4.19 2.44
N GLY A 103 14.20 3.66 1.47
CA GLY A 103 14.62 3.68 0.08
C GLY A 103 14.57 5.09 -0.52
N GLY A 104 14.50 5.18 -1.84
CA GLY A 104 14.50 6.48 -2.49
C GLY A 104 13.89 6.48 -3.87
N ASN A 105 14.03 7.64 -4.50
CA ASN A 105 13.40 7.93 -5.77
C ASN A 105 14.40 7.94 -6.92
N ALA A 106 15.59 7.33 -6.83
CA ALA A 106 16.53 7.27 -7.96
C ALA A 106 17.48 6.07 -7.90
N ILE A 107 17.87 5.58 -9.07
CA ILE A 107 18.82 4.49 -9.22
C ILE A 107 19.61 4.64 -10.52
N ALA A 108 20.90 4.29 -10.48
CA ALA A 108 21.75 4.16 -11.65
C ALA A 108 22.69 2.97 -11.47
N VAL A 109 23.22 2.45 -12.57
CA VAL A 109 24.17 1.33 -12.54
C VAL A 109 25.34 1.60 -13.49
N ASN A 110 26.49 1.04 -13.19
CA ASN A 110 27.59 0.88 -14.13
C ASN A 110 28.08 -0.58 -14.14
N ARG A 111 29.23 -0.90 -14.71
CA ARG A 111 29.71 -2.29 -14.75
C ARG A 111 30.03 -2.93 -13.40
N LYS A 112 30.28 -2.13 -12.35
CA LYS A 112 30.71 -2.62 -11.03
C LYS A 112 29.68 -2.39 -9.94
N TYR A 113 28.91 -1.31 -10.03
CA TYR A 113 28.12 -0.80 -8.92
C TYR A 113 26.67 -0.51 -9.31
N ALA A 114 25.79 -0.70 -8.33
CA ALA A 114 24.48 -0.08 -8.30
C ALA A 114 24.53 1.11 -7.34
N PHE A 115 24.04 2.27 -7.78
CA PHE A 115 23.94 3.50 -7.02
C PHE A 115 22.46 3.72 -6.67
N VAL A 116 22.12 3.57 -5.39
CA VAL A 116 20.75 3.58 -4.90
C VAL A 116 20.56 4.83 -4.05
N ALA A 117 19.66 5.73 -4.46
CA ALA A 117 19.28 6.85 -3.60
C ALA A 117 18.53 6.33 -2.36
N ILE A 118 18.90 6.78 -1.16
CA ILE A 118 18.28 6.36 0.10
C ILE A 118 18.10 7.53 1.06
N ALA A 119 17.26 7.32 2.07
CA ALA A 119 17.15 8.18 3.24
C ALA A 119 17.69 7.46 4.50
N VAL A 120 18.30 8.23 5.40
CA VAL A 120 18.81 7.73 6.69
C VAL A 120 18.35 8.67 7.80
N GLY A 121 17.64 8.12 8.78
CA GLY A 121 17.19 8.74 10.02
C GLY A 121 17.80 8.04 11.24
N ASN A 122 17.30 8.32 12.43
CA ASN A 122 17.87 7.78 13.68
C ASN A 122 16.84 7.32 14.73
N GLU A 123 15.62 6.99 14.30
CA GLU A 123 14.54 6.51 15.17
C GLU A 123 14.32 7.42 16.39
N LYS A 124 14.06 8.72 16.16
CA LYS A 124 13.83 9.72 17.22
C LYS A 124 15.01 9.86 18.21
N GLY A 125 16.22 9.50 17.77
CA GLY A 125 17.46 9.53 18.55
C GLY A 125 17.76 8.24 19.30
N HIS A 126 17.08 7.13 19.00
CA HIS A 126 17.41 5.81 19.56
C HIS A 126 18.64 5.17 18.89
N LEU A 127 18.99 5.60 17.68
CA LEU A 127 20.19 5.13 16.97
C LEU A 127 21.30 6.18 17.12
N VAL A 128 22.41 5.76 17.74
CA VAL A 128 23.50 6.65 18.14
C VAL A 128 24.85 6.04 17.78
N GLU A 129 25.43 6.50 16.67
CA GLU A 129 26.82 6.21 16.29
C GLU A 129 27.26 7.25 15.25
N GLN A 130 28.35 7.96 15.53
CA GLN A 130 28.83 9.03 14.67
C GLN A 130 29.26 8.48 13.31
N GLY A 131 28.77 9.10 12.23
CA GLY A 131 29.06 8.67 10.87
C GLY A 131 28.20 7.50 10.37
N VAL A 132 27.38 6.90 11.23
CA VAL A 132 26.40 5.86 10.84
C VAL A 132 24.99 6.43 10.83
N TRP A 133 24.64 7.23 11.85
CA TRP A 133 23.30 7.80 12.01
C TRP A 133 23.35 9.33 12.13
N PRO A 134 22.33 10.06 11.62
CA PRO A 134 22.19 11.49 11.85
C PRO A 134 21.95 11.82 13.33
N GLU A 135 22.18 13.09 13.70
CA GLU A 135 21.81 13.61 15.02
C GLU A 135 20.29 13.67 15.23
N LYS A 136 19.84 13.72 16.49
CA LYS A 136 18.41 13.76 16.82
C LYS A 136 17.71 14.93 16.12
N GLY A 137 16.60 14.63 15.42
CA GLY A 137 15.83 15.63 14.67
C GLY A 137 16.42 15.98 13.30
N LYS A 138 17.47 15.29 12.87
CA LYS A 138 18.05 15.37 11.52
C LYS A 138 17.70 14.12 10.71
N GLN A 139 17.76 14.27 9.40
CA GLN A 139 17.61 13.22 8.40
C GLN A 139 18.61 13.47 7.27
N TRP A 140 19.24 12.39 6.81
CA TRP A 140 20.15 12.40 5.68
C TRP A 140 19.47 11.86 4.43
N PHE A 141 19.81 12.44 3.28
CA PHE A 141 19.50 11.89 1.96
C PHE A 141 20.79 11.83 1.15
N GLY A 142 20.93 10.78 0.35
CA GLY A 142 22.16 10.53 -0.37
C GLY A 142 22.12 9.26 -1.20
N ILE A 143 23.30 8.73 -1.49
CA ILE A 143 23.48 7.60 -2.41
C ILE A 143 24.23 6.48 -1.70
N SER A 144 23.61 5.30 -1.63
CA SER A 144 24.25 4.06 -1.23
C SER A 144 24.85 3.38 -2.47
N ARG A 145 26.16 3.10 -2.44
CA ARG A 145 26.84 2.34 -3.48
C ARG A 145 26.90 0.86 -3.09
N ARG A 146 26.34 0.00 -3.95
CA ARG A 146 26.25 -1.45 -3.77
C ARG A 146 27.04 -2.18 -4.85
N GLN A 147 27.52 -3.39 -4.55
CA GLN A 147 28.14 -4.25 -5.54
C GLN A 147 27.08 -4.70 -6.55
N ILE A 148 27.32 -4.57 -7.86
CA ILE A 148 26.30 -4.96 -8.86
C ILE A 148 26.08 -6.49 -8.89
N ALA A 149 27.12 -7.26 -8.58
CA ALA A 149 27.09 -8.72 -8.54
C ALA A 149 26.30 -9.26 -7.34
N ASP A 150 26.23 -8.50 -6.25
CA ASP A 150 25.45 -8.81 -5.06
C ASP A 150 25.05 -7.50 -4.35
N PRO A 151 23.90 -6.90 -4.72
CA PRO A 151 23.49 -5.62 -4.15
C PRO A 151 23.22 -5.61 -2.65
N LYS A 152 23.21 -6.79 -1.99
CA LYS A 152 23.19 -6.87 -0.53
C LYS A 152 24.46 -6.32 0.11
N ARG A 153 25.57 -6.34 -0.63
CA ARG A 153 26.86 -5.89 -0.15
C ARG A 153 27.07 -4.42 -0.49
N ALA A 154 27.31 -3.60 0.53
CA ALA A 154 27.86 -2.27 0.34
C ALA A 154 29.20 -2.35 -0.42
N ALA A 155 29.46 -1.33 -1.24
CA ALA A 155 30.73 -1.10 -1.90
C ALA A 155 31.41 0.12 -1.25
N PRO A 156 32.08 -0.05 -0.10
CA PRO A 156 32.60 1.07 0.66
C PRO A 156 33.68 1.86 -0.11
N PHE A 157 33.75 3.15 0.13
CA PHE A 157 34.80 4.06 -0.38
C PHE A 157 35.51 4.82 0.76
N GLN A 158 35.14 4.50 2.00
CA GLN A 158 35.76 4.96 3.24
C GLN A 158 35.79 3.80 4.25
N PRO A 159 36.65 3.84 5.28
CA PRO A 159 36.64 2.83 6.33
C PRO A 159 35.31 2.83 7.09
N ALA A 160 34.79 1.64 7.44
CA ALA A 160 33.65 1.53 8.34
C ALA A 160 34.07 1.89 9.77
N ALA A 161 33.19 2.58 10.51
CA ALA A 161 33.39 2.88 11.93
C ALA A 161 33.59 1.60 12.75
N ASN A 162 32.84 0.54 12.39
CA ASN A 162 32.96 -0.79 12.96
C ASN A 162 32.70 -1.87 11.90
N ASN A 163 33.72 -2.67 11.57
CA ASN A 163 33.59 -3.73 10.57
C ASN A 163 32.66 -4.88 10.99
N ALA A 164 32.34 -5.03 12.28
CA ALA A 164 31.42 -6.06 12.75
C ALA A 164 29.94 -5.61 12.68
N ASP A 165 29.69 -4.31 12.54
CA ASP A 165 28.34 -3.76 12.45
C ASP A 165 27.90 -3.61 10.98
N PRO A 166 26.84 -4.32 10.55
CA PRO A 166 26.28 -4.16 9.21
C PRO A 166 25.86 -2.71 8.89
N HIS A 167 25.40 -1.93 9.88
CA HIS A 167 24.99 -0.55 9.63
C HIS A 167 26.20 0.36 9.36
N ALA A 168 27.27 0.22 10.14
CA ALA A 168 28.53 0.90 9.85
C ALA A 168 29.14 0.52 8.49
N GLN A 169 28.98 -0.75 8.04
CA GLN A 169 29.39 -1.14 6.68
C GLN A 169 28.54 -0.46 5.59
N LEU A 170 27.23 -0.32 5.80
CA LEU A 170 26.35 0.42 4.88
C LEU A 170 26.73 1.90 4.83
N ALA A 171 26.99 2.50 5.99
CA ALA A 171 27.42 3.90 6.11
C ALA A 171 28.78 4.16 5.40
N ALA A 172 29.69 3.19 5.43
CA ALA A 172 30.95 3.24 4.69
C ALA A 172 30.78 3.26 3.16
N GLY A 173 29.62 2.82 2.67
CA GLY A 173 29.21 2.89 1.26
C GLY A 173 28.15 3.98 0.98
N PHE A 174 27.89 4.88 1.92
CA PHE A 174 26.87 5.93 1.79
C PHE A 174 27.49 7.32 1.62
N LEU A 175 27.09 8.00 0.56
CA LEU A 175 27.44 9.40 0.31
C LEU A 175 26.28 10.29 0.79
N MET A 176 26.44 10.93 1.95
CA MET A 176 25.50 11.95 2.43
C MET A 176 25.60 13.20 1.55
N MET A 177 24.49 13.59 0.93
CA MET A 177 24.42 14.79 0.09
C MET A 177 23.65 15.92 0.77
N ASN A 178 22.56 15.56 1.45
CA ASN A 178 21.68 16.50 2.14
C ASN A 178 21.47 16.06 3.59
N GLU A 179 21.69 16.98 4.53
CA GLU A 179 21.20 16.87 5.89
C GLU A 179 20.14 17.95 6.11
N VAL A 180 18.97 17.54 6.58
CA VAL A 180 17.81 18.41 6.80
C VAL A 180 17.09 18.05 8.10
N PRO A 181 16.23 18.93 8.65
CA PRO A 181 15.36 18.56 9.75
C PRO A 181 14.44 17.39 9.36
N THR A 182 14.18 16.47 10.29
CA THR A 182 13.24 15.35 10.09
C THR A 182 11.90 15.86 9.57
N GLY A 183 11.37 15.22 8.52
CA GLY A 183 10.12 15.63 7.86
C GLY A 183 10.30 16.66 6.73
N THR A 184 11.54 17.06 6.43
CA THR A 184 11.87 17.90 5.26
C THR A 184 12.25 17.02 4.09
N SER A 185 11.62 17.23 2.93
CA SER A 185 11.97 16.53 1.67
C SER A 185 13.29 17.07 1.12
N ALA A 186 14.25 16.17 0.88
CA ALA A 186 15.53 16.46 0.23
C ALA A 186 16.09 15.25 -0.53
N GLU A 187 15.20 14.42 -1.06
CA GLU A 187 15.50 13.22 -1.84
C GLU A 187 16.32 13.57 -3.10
N ILE A 188 17.17 12.63 -3.52
CA ILE A 188 17.92 12.73 -4.78
C ILE A 188 16.97 12.45 -5.94
N GLY A 189 16.79 13.41 -6.84
CA GLY A 189 15.75 13.38 -7.87
C GLY A 189 16.08 12.55 -9.12
N GLY A 190 17.35 12.18 -9.31
CA GLY A 190 17.79 11.40 -10.45
C GLY A 190 19.27 11.06 -10.37
N LEU A 191 19.65 9.95 -10.99
CA LEU A 191 21.02 9.46 -11.08
C LEU A 191 21.30 9.01 -12.51
N ALA A 192 22.51 9.22 -12.99
CA ALA A 192 23.05 8.55 -14.17
C ALA A 192 24.54 8.25 -13.95
N ALA A 193 25.02 7.13 -14.49
CA ALA A 193 26.40 6.71 -14.27
C ALA A 193 27.02 6.06 -15.50
N ASN A 194 28.33 6.23 -15.63
CA ASN A 194 29.19 5.38 -16.45
C ASN A 194 30.25 4.72 -15.55
N ASP A 195 31.23 4.04 -16.15
CA ASP A 195 32.24 3.29 -15.39
C ASP A 195 33.16 4.18 -14.52
N THR A 196 33.25 5.49 -14.80
CA THR A 196 34.16 6.42 -14.09
C THR A 196 33.47 7.57 -13.37
N THR A 197 32.21 7.84 -13.69
CA THR A 197 31.51 9.05 -13.28
C THR A 197 30.08 8.74 -12.87
N LEU A 198 29.66 9.31 -11.75
CA LEU A 198 28.28 9.35 -11.26
C LEU A 198 27.77 10.80 -11.30
N TYR A 199 26.61 11.00 -11.92
CA TYR A 199 25.88 12.26 -11.93
C TYR A 199 24.66 12.12 -11.00
N ALA A 200 24.43 13.12 -10.16
CA ALA A 200 23.33 13.14 -9.21
C ALA A 200 22.57 14.48 -9.27
N ALA A 201 21.26 14.41 -9.49
CA ALA A 201 20.38 15.57 -9.37
C ALA A 201 20.06 15.83 -7.90
N ASN A 202 20.69 16.86 -7.34
CA ASN A 202 20.33 17.36 -6.02
C ASN A 202 19.21 18.39 -6.18
N THR A 203 17.98 17.89 -6.34
CA THR A 203 16.77 18.71 -6.56
C THR A 203 16.56 19.75 -5.46
N ALA A 204 16.93 19.43 -4.22
CA ALA A 204 16.77 20.34 -3.08
C ALA A 204 17.79 21.51 -3.08
N ARG A 205 18.80 21.47 -3.95
CA ARG A 205 19.86 22.48 -4.04
C ARG A 205 20.03 23.06 -5.45
N ASP A 206 19.07 22.82 -6.35
CA ASP A 206 19.08 23.33 -7.74
C ASP A 206 20.41 23.12 -8.47
N ARG A 207 20.92 21.89 -8.41
CA ARG A 207 22.19 21.55 -9.06
C ARG A 207 22.35 20.07 -9.39
N ILE A 208 23.19 19.81 -10.37
CA ILE A 208 23.75 18.49 -10.64
C ILE A 208 25.13 18.42 -9.98
N GLU A 209 25.37 17.34 -9.24
CA GLU A 209 26.65 17.03 -8.61
C GLU A 209 27.29 15.83 -9.32
N VAL A 210 28.59 15.93 -9.58
CA VAL A 210 29.35 14.91 -10.32
C VAL A 210 30.44 14.32 -9.45
N TYR A 211 30.48 13.00 -9.37
CA TYR A 211 31.40 12.25 -8.52
C TYR A 211 32.24 11.28 -9.36
N ASP A 212 33.44 10.98 -8.86
CA ASP A 212 34.16 9.79 -9.28
C ASP A 212 33.37 8.53 -8.88
N ALA A 213 33.16 7.58 -9.80
CA ALA A 213 32.41 6.37 -9.50
C ALA A 213 33.12 5.43 -8.52
N GLU A 214 34.45 5.51 -8.40
CA GLU A 214 35.28 4.64 -7.56
C GLU A 214 35.61 5.27 -6.21
N SER A 215 36.03 6.54 -6.17
CA SER A 215 36.34 7.22 -4.90
C SER A 215 35.14 7.93 -4.27
N MET A 216 34.06 8.13 -5.03
CA MET A 216 32.88 8.94 -4.63
C MET A 216 33.23 10.38 -4.24
N GLN A 217 34.42 10.87 -4.61
CA GLN A 217 34.79 12.27 -4.43
C GLN A 217 34.13 13.14 -5.50
N GLN A 218 33.64 14.31 -5.08
CA GLN A 218 33.02 15.26 -5.99
C GLN A 218 34.06 15.87 -6.94
N LYS A 219 33.82 15.74 -8.24
CA LYS A 219 34.65 16.31 -9.32
C LYS A 219 34.16 17.68 -9.76
N ALA A 220 32.83 17.87 -9.83
CA ALA A 220 32.21 19.09 -10.32
C ALA A 220 30.77 19.23 -9.81
N ASN A 221 30.20 20.41 -10.02
CA ASN A 221 28.76 20.66 -9.97
C ASN A 221 28.40 21.84 -10.87
N TRP A 222 27.14 21.95 -11.24
CA TRP A 222 26.58 23.12 -11.93
C TRP A 222 25.10 23.27 -11.61
N SER A 223 24.61 24.51 -11.72
CA SER A 223 23.22 24.85 -11.44
C SER A 223 22.29 24.34 -12.55
N VAL A 224 21.15 23.77 -12.12
CA VAL A 224 20.00 23.40 -12.95
C VAL A 224 18.77 23.64 -12.09
N HIS A 225 17.68 24.17 -12.65
CA HIS A 225 16.45 24.42 -11.89
C HIS A 225 15.75 23.09 -11.57
N GLU A 226 15.63 22.75 -10.30
CA GLU A 226 14.94 21.56 -9.79
C GLU A 226 15.19 20.26 -10.60
N PRO A 227 16.46 19.87 -10.80
CA PRO A 227 16.81 18.76 -11.67
C PRO A 227 16.23 17.47 -11.09
N GLY A 228 15.76 16.58 -11.97
CA GLY A 228 15.26 15.26 -11.61
C GLY A 228 15.95 14.17 -12.41
N ARG A 229 15.15 13.32 -13.05
CA ARG A 229 15.62 12.20 -13.87
C ARG A 229 16.59 12.64 -14.95
N MET A 230 17.57 11.80 -15.23
CA MET A 230 18.61 12.09 -16.20
C MET A 230 19.12 10.81 -16.86
N ALA A 231 19.61 10.94 -18.09
CA ALA A 231 20.17 9.86 -18.86
C ALA A 231 21.47 10.27 -19.54
N LEU A 232 22.46 9.38 -19.50
CA LEU A 232 23.69 9.53 -20.27
C LEU A 232 23.47 9.03 -21.69
N ALA A 233 23.79 9.87 -22.66
CA ALA A 233 23.81 9.49 -24.06
C ALA A 233 25.12 8.76 -24.41
N PRO A 234 25.13 7.94 -25.48
CA PRO A 234 26.34 7.23 -25.92
C PRO A 234 27.53 8.14 -26.27
N ASP A 235 27.28 9.41 -26.61
CA ASP A 235 28.31 10.41 -26.88
C ASP A 235 28.90 11.06 -25.60
N GLY A 236 28.46 10.62 -24.42
CA GLY A 236 28.89 11.12 -23.11
C GLY A 236 28.18 12.40 -22.66
N THR A 237 27.23 12.92 -23.44
CA THR A 237 26.37 14.05 -23.01
C THR A 237 25.28 13.58 -22.05
N LEU A 238 24.68 14.54 -21.33
CA LEU A 238 23.69 14.28 -20.29
C LEU A 238 22.37 14.97 -20.63
N TRP A 239 21.29 14.19 -20.65
CA TRP A 239 19.92 14.67 -20.76
C TRP A 239 19.27 14.71 -19.39
N VAL A 240 18.56 15.79 -19.08
CA VAL A 240 18.07 16.08 -17.72
C VAL A 240 16.65 16.60 -17.78
N LEU A 241 15.77 16.09 -16.93
CA LEU A 241 14.49 16.72 -16.62
C LEU A 241 14.71 17.85 -15.61
N SER A 242 14.21 19.04 -15.93
CA SER A 242 14.33 20.28 -15.16
C SER A 242 12.93 20.81 -14.79
N GLY A 243 12.84 21.66 -13.76
CA GLY A 243 11.55 22.16 -13.25
C GLY A 243 10.69 21.07 -12.63
N THR A 244 11.31 20.05 -12.03
CA THR A 244 10.58 18.82 -11.74
C THR A 244 9.66 18.92 -10.52
N ARG A 245 9.81 19.90 -9.63
CA ARG A 245 9.11 19.96 -8.34
C ARG A 245 7.98 20.96 -8.29
N ASN A 246 8.22 22.20 -8.70
CA ASN A 246 7.26 23.29 -8.52
C ASN A 246 6.73 23.84 -9.85
N ASP A 247 7.35 23.51 -10.98
CA ASP A 247 6.83 23.93 -12.28
C ASP A 247 5.60 23.10 -12.67
N ARG A 248 4.75 23.68 -13.53
CA ARG A 248 3.50 23.03 -13.99
C ARG A 248 3.78 21.72 -14.74
N ALA A 249 4.85 21.67 -15.52
CA ALA A 249 5.27 20.50 -16.27
C ALA A 249 6.80 20.52 -16.41
N PRO A 250 7.48 19.39 -16.17
CA PRO A 250 8.92 19.30 -16.39
C PRO A 250 9.30 19.49 -17.86
N HIS A 251 10.47 20.07 -18.12
CA HIS A 251 11.05 20.19 -19.45
C HIS A 251 12.41 19.51 -19.55
N VAL A 252 12.87 19.31 -20.78
CA VAL A 252 14.12 18.60 -21.08
C VAL A 252 15.24 19.59 -21.35
N GLU A 253 16.39 19.37 -20.72
CA GLU A 253 17.62 20.11 -20.94
C GLU A 253 18.77 19.16 -21.29
N HIS A 254 19.74 19.64 -22.07
CA HIS A 254 20.86 18.86 -22.59
C HIS A 254 22.19 19.52 -22.22
N TYR A 255 23.16 18.73 -21.77
CA TYR A 255 24.42 19.19 -21.22
C TYR A 255 25.61 18.38 -21.75
N THR A 256 26.76 19.04 -21.92
CA THR A 256 28.03 18.32 -22.06
C THR A 256 28.36 17.58 -20.75
N ALA A 257 29.29 16.62 -20.81
CA ALA A 257 29.81 15.94 -19.63
C ALA A 257 30.39 16.89 -18.55
N SER A 258 30.78 18.10 -18.94
CA SER A 258 31.34 19.15 -18.08
C SER A 258 30.31 20.19 -17.60
N GLY A 259 29.02 19.98 -17.89
CA GLY A 259 27.94 20.86 -17.42
C GLY A 259 27.68 22.10 -18.27
N LYS A 260 28.22 22.19 -19.49
CA LYS A 260 27.85 23.27 -20.42
C LYS A 260 26.52 22.91 -21.07
N ARG A 261 25.50 23.75 -20.92
CA ARG A 261 24.21 23.56 -21.60
C ARG A 261 24.40 23.60 -23.12
N LEU A 262 23.80 22.63 -23.80
CA LEU A 262 23.74 22.52 -25.24
C LEU A 262 22.40 23.12 -25.71
N ASP A 263 22.47 24.00 -26.71
CA ASP A 263 21.29 24.67 -27.26
C ASP A 263 20.62 23.76 -28.30
N GLU A 264 19.89 22.77 -27.79
CA GLU A 264 19.09 21.85 -28.58
C GLU A 264 17.61 22.12 -28.30
N THR A 265 16.86 22.47 -29.35
CA THR A 265 15.40 22.63 -29.22
C THR A 265 14.78 21.24 -29.09
N PHE A 266 14.34 20.91 -27.87
CA PHE A 266 13.59 19.69 -27.56
C PHE A 266 12.23 20.08 -26.99
N THR A 267 11.17 19.88 -27.75
CA THR A 267 9.81 20.28 -27.35
C THR A 267 8.97 19.04 -27.06
N LEU A 268 8.47 18.95 -25.84
CA LEU A 268 7.48 17.97 -25.46
C LEU A 268 6.08 18.42 -25.91
N PRO A 269 5.18 17.48 -26.26
CA PRO A 269 3.77 17.79 -26.42
C PRO A 269 3.19 18.50 -25.18
N THR A 270 2.23 19.40 -25.39
CA THR A 270 1.68 20.25 -24.31
C THR A 270 0.93 19.50 -23.22
N ASP A 271 0.49 18.27 -23.52
CA ASP A 271 -0.20 17.37 -22.60
C ASP A 271 0.74 16.35 -21.94
N THR A 272 2.06 16.49 -22.13
CA THR A 272 3.06 15.62 -21.50
C THR A 272 3.40 16.09 -20.09
N VAL A 273 3.48 15.13 -19.17
CA VAL A 273 4.11 15.29 -17.85
C VAL A 273 5.27 14.31 -17.79
N ALA A 274 6.46 14.76 -18.20
CA ALA A 274 7.65 13.91 -18.25
C ALA A 274 8.11 13.55 -16.84
N VAL A 275 8.18 12.25 -16.56
CA VAL A 275 8.57 11.73 -15.23
C VAL A 275 9.84 10.91 -15.24
N ASP A 276 10.30 10.47 -16.42
CA ASP A 276 11.59 9.82 -16.63
C ASP A 276 12.09 9.97 -18.06
N ILE A 277 13.40 9.81 -18.23
CA ILE A 277 14.10 9.95 -19.51
C ILE A 277 15.15 8.84 -19.66
N ALA A 278 15.20 8.22 -20.84
CA ALA A 278 16.24 7.27 -21.22
C ALA A 278 16.79 7.58 -22.61
N VAL A 279 18.03 7.15 -22.88
CA VAL A 279 18.66 7.23 -24.20
C VAL A 279 19.15 5.85 -24.58
N ASP A 280 18.76 5.37 -25.77
CA ASP A 280 19.21 4.07 -26.26
C ASP A 280 20.58 4.15 -26.97
N ALA A 281 21.12 2.99 -27.35
CA ALA A 281 22.43 2.90 -28.01
C ALA A 281 22.47 3.60 -29.38
N GLN A 282 21.31 3.89 -29.99
CA GLN A 282 21.19 4.62 -31.25
C GLN A 282 20.98 6.13 -31.03
N GLY A 283 20.95 6.58 -29.78
CA GLY A 283 20.71 7.98 -29.43
C GLY A 283 19.25 8.41 -29.54
N ARG A 284 18.29 7.47 -29.61
CA ARG A 284 16.88 7.83 -29.48
C ARG A 284 16.57 8.14 -28.03
N ILE A 285 15.76 9.17 -27.81
CA ILE A 285 15.35 9.62 -26.47
C ILE A 285 13.96 9.07 -26.19
N LEU A 286 13.78 8.47 -25.02
CA LEU A 286 12.51 7.96 -24.55
C LEU A 286 12.06 8.78 -23.34
N ILE A 287 10.81 9.24 -23.36
CA ILE A 287 10.19 10.00 -22.26
C ILE A 287 9.05 9.18 -21.69
N ALA A 288 9.09 8.87 -20.40
CA ALA A 288 7.93 8.35 -19.68
C ALA A 288 6.96 9.51 -19.43
N ASP A 289 5.77 9.48 -20.03
CA ASP A 289 4.75 10.52 -19.93
C ASP A 289 3.64 10.12 -18.96
N ASN A 290 3.61 10.76 -17.79
CA ASN A 290 2.56 10.58 -16.79
C ASN A 290 1.37 11.57 -16.92
N GLY A 291 1.32 12.33 -18.02
CA GLY A 291 0.18 13.16 -18.39
C GLY A 291 -0.99 12.33 -18.92
N PRO A 292 -2.07 12.97 -19.43
CA PRO A 292 -3.26 12.26 -19.90
C PRO A 292 -3.01 11.22 -21.00
N ARG A 293 -1.85 11.24 -21.68
CA ARG A 293 -1.49 10.22 -22.69
C ARG A 293 -1.16 8.87 -22.05
N GLN A 294 -0.45 8.84 -20.93
CA GLN A 294 0.04 7.62 -20.28
C GLN A 294 0.83 6.71 -21.25
N GLN A 295 1.83 7.26 -21.93
CA GLN A 295 2.64 6.55 -22.94
C GLN A 295 4.14 6.75 -22.68
N VAL A 296 4.97 5.91 -23.30
CA VAL A 296 6.38 6.25 -23.51
C VAL A 296 6.51 6.90 -24.88
N LEU A 297 7.02 8.13 -24.93
CA LEU A 297 7.21 8.88 -26.17
C LEU A 297 8.62 8.70 -26.69
N PHE A 298 8.78 8.44 -27.99
CA PHE A 298 10.07 8.26 -28.64
C PHE A 298 10.43 9.51 -29.45
N PHE A 299 11.67 9.95 -29.34
CA PHE A 299 12.22 11.06 -30.09
C PHE A 299 13.47 10.63 -30.81
N SER A 300 13.60 11.03 -32.07
CA SER A 300 14.76 10.70 -32.89
C SER A 300 15.24 11.94 -33.64
N LYS A 301 16.54 11.98 -33.92
CA LYS A 301 17.17 13.10 -34.59
C LYS A 301 16.94 13.01 -36.10
N SER A 302 16.31 14.03 -36.68
CA SER A 302 16.12 14.19 -38.12
C SER A 302 16.52 15.62 -38.52
N ASN A 303 17.31 15.77 -39.57
CA ASN A 303 17.85 17.07 -40.01
C ASN A 303 18.52 17.88 -38.87
N GLY A 304 19.22 17.19 -37.98
CA GLY A 304 19.92 17.81 -36.85
C GLY A 304 19.02 18.25 -35.68
N ARG A 305 17.72 17.94 -35.68
CA ARG A 305 16.79 18.27 -34.59
C ARG A 305 16.04 17.03 -34.10
N TYR A 306 15.72 16.97 -32.82
CA TYR A 306 14.86 15.92 -32.30
C TYR A 306 13.39 16.22 -32.60
N ALA A 307 12.67 15.19 -33.03
CA ALA A 307 11.22 15.22 -33.18
C ALA A 307 10.63 13.90 -32.66
N GLU A 308 9.38 13.94 -32.22
CA GLU A 308 8.63 12.73 -31.85
C GLU A 308 8.60 11.77 -33.06
N SER A 309 9.12 10.56 -32.88
CA SER A 309 9.24 9.53 -33.91
C SER A 309 8.31 8.35 -33.68
N GLY A 310 7.65 8.28 -32.52
CA GLY A 310 6.67 7.25 -32.20
C GLY A 310 6.35 7.23 -30.71
N SER A 311 5.58 6.21 -30.30
CA SER A 311 5.30 5.95 -28.89
C SER A 311 5.09 4.46 -28.66
N LEU A 312 5.23 4.05 -27.40
CA LEU A 312 4.79 2.77 -26.87
C LEU A 312 3.69 3.05 -25.84
N GLY A 313 2.57 2.33 -25.92
CA GLY A 313 1.42 2.58 -25.07
C GLY A 313 0.18 2.96 -25.89
N GLU A 314 -1.00 2.57 -25.41
CA GLU A 314 -2.26 3.11 -25.90
C GLU A 314 -2.44 4.55 -25.38
N ARG A 315 -2.86 5.48 -26.23
CA ARG A 315 -3.18 6.85 -25.77
C ARG A 315 -4.35 6.80 -24.79
N GLY A 316 -4.15 7.37 -23.60
CA GLY A 316 -5.05 7.28 -22.44
C GLY A 316 -4.69 6.14 -21.48
N GLY A 317 -3.74 5.27 -21.84
CA GLY A 317 -3.26 4.16 -21.02
C GLY A 317 -4.38 3.23 -20.55
N ILE A 318 -4.43 2.97 -19.25
CA ILE A 318 -5.49 2.16 -18.64
C ILE A 318 -6.90 2.75 -18.81
N PHE A 319 -7.05 4.02 -19.18
CA PHE A 319 -8.35 4.65 -19.42
C PHE A 319 -8.78 4.64 -20.89
N SER A 320 -7.99 4.06 -21.79
CA SER A 320 -8.35 3.94 -23.21
C SER A 320 -9.44 2.88 -23.47
N GLY A 321 -10.33 3.10 -24.42
CA GLY A 321 -11.44 2.19 -24.71
C GLY A 321 -12.34 1.95 -23.50
N VAL A 322 -12.36 0.72 -22.96
CA VAL A 322 -13.04 0.43 -21.68
C VAL A 322 -12.18 0.95 -20.53
N ALA A 323 -12.53 2.12 -19.99
CA ALA A 323 -11.74 2.78 -18.96
C ALA A 323 -11.52 1.89 -17.73
N GLY A 324 -10.32 1.93 -17.16
CA GLY A 324 -9.92 1.13 -16.00
C GLY A 324 -9.52 -0.32 -16.33
N ARG A 325 -9.76 -0.82 -17.55
CA ARG A 325 -9.38 -2.20 -17.90
C ARG A 325 -7.87 -2.33 -18.12
N PRO A 326 -7.15 -3.20 -17.39
CA PRO A 326 -5.72 -3.42 -17.61
C PRO A 326 -5.47 -4.24 -18.89
N GLY A 327 -4.26 -4.08 -19.44
CA GLY A 327 -3.79 -4.84 -20.60
C GLY A 327 -2.38 -4.41 -21.03
N PRO A 328 -1.74 -5.15 -21.93
CA PRO A 328 -0.47 -4.72 -22.53
C PRO A 328 -0.60 -3.30 -23.10
N GLN A 329 0.45 -2.49 -22.95
CA GLN A 329 0.52 -1.10 -23.40
C GLN A 329 -0.51 -0.14 -22.75
N ARG A 330 -1.32 -0.59 -21.79
CA ARG A 330 -2.30 0.24 -21.09
C ARG A 330 -1.76 0.73 -19.75
N PHE A 331 -0.71 1.55 -19.81
CA PHE A 331 0.02 2.04 -18.64
C PHE A 331 -0.85 2.95 -17.74
N ASN A 332 -0.50 3.00 -16.45
CA ASN A 332 -1.16 3.87 -15.47
C ASN A 332 -0.19 4.32 -14.39
N GLY A 333 0.10 5.62 -14.33
CA GLY A 333 1.04 6.17 -13.36
C GLY A 333 2.47 5.82 -13.70
N LEU A 334 2.95 6.20 -14.89
CA LEU A 334 4.33 5.90 -15.30
C LEU A 334 5.31 6.48 -14.28
N THR A 335 6.38 5.75 -14.01
CA THR A 335 7.44 6.15 -13.07
C THR A 335 8.85 6.04 -13.65
N GLY A 336 9.06 5.15 -14.63
CA GLY A 336 10.37 4.94 -15.19
C GLY A 336 10.38 4.27 -16.57
N VAL A 337 11.43 4.53 -17.34
CA VAL A 337 11.69 3.93 -18.66
C VAL A 337 13.16 3.56 -18.82
N GLY A 338 13.45 2.44 -19.49
CA GLY A 338 14.81 2.08 -19.89
C GLY A 338 14.84 1.18 -21.13
N VAL A 339 16.00 1.01 -21.74
CA VAL A 339 16.18 0.22 -22.97
C VAL A 339 17.41 -0.67 -22.85
N ASP A 340 17.29 -1.94 -23.22
CA ASP A 340 18.45 -2.86 -23.27
C ASP A 340 19.19 -2.80 -24.63
N ALA A 341 20.28 -3.56 -24.77
CA ALA A 341 21.05 -3.56 -26.02
C ALA A 341 20.32 -4.21 -27.21
N ARG A 342 19.22 -4.92 -26.97
CA ARG A 342 18.37 -5.52 -28.01
C ARG A 342 17.24 -4.57 -28.44
N GLY A 343 17.14 -3.40 -27.83
CA GLY A 343 16.07 -2.43 -28.07
C GLY A 343 14.77 -2.76 -27.35
N ASN A 344 14.76 -3.72 -26.41
CA ASN A 344 13.59 -3.96 -25.58
C ASN A 344 13.38 -2.75 -24.66
N VAL A 345 12.15 -2.24 -24.60
CA VAL A 345 11.76 -1.12 -23.75
C VAL A 345 11.18 -1.66 -22.44
N TYR A 346 11.65 -1.14 -21.32
CA TYR A 346 11.19 -1.49 -19.98
C TYR A 346 10.44 -0.30 -19.40
N VAL A 347 9.30 -0.56 -18.78
CA VAL A 347 8.41 0.48 -18.25
C VAL A 347 8.00 0.09 -16.84
N SER A 348 8.14 1.02 -15.90
CA SER A 348 7.57 0.87 -14.56
C SER A 348 6.40 1.83 -14.35
N THR A 349 5.39 1.37 -13.63
CA THR A 349 4.22 2.17 -13.24
C THR A 349 3.85 1.92 -11.79
N ASN A 350 3.10 2.83 -11.16
CA ASN A 350 2.58 2.67 -9.79
C ASN A 350 1.14 3.20 -9.60
N GLY A 351 0.39 3.39 -10.69
CA GLY A 351 -0.99 3.88 -10.68
C GLY A 351 -1.17 5.39 -10.58
N ILE A 352 -0.18 6.14 -10.11
CA ILE A 352 -0.24 7.61 -9.92
C ILE A 352 0.96 8.38 -10.51
N GLY A 353 2.11 7.74 -10.67
CA GLY A 353 3.40 8.35 -10.99
C GLY A 353 4.24 8.68 -9.74
N PRO A 354 5.39 9.35 -9.90
CA PRO A 354 6.35 9.55 -8.82
C PRO A 354 5.95 10.63 -7.79
N ARG A 355 4.90 11.42 -8.02
CA ARG A 355 4.52 12.55 -7.16
C ARG A 355 3.01 12.66 -6.97
N TYR A 356 2.48 12.02 -5.94
CA TYR A 356 1.14 12.33 -5.41
C TYR A 356 1.11 12.09 -3.90
N ALA A 357 1.18 13.16 -3.11
CA ALA A 357 0.75 13.10 -1.71
C ALA A 357 -0.79 13.19 -1.69
N PRO A 358 -1.50 12.42 -0.85
CA PRO A 358 -0.99 11.65 0.31
C PRO A 358 -0.53 10.21 0.02
N ILE A 359 -0.70 9.69 -1.20
CA ILE A 359 -0.46 8.27 -1.53
C ILE A 359 1.05 7.96 -1.64
N GLY A 360 1.66 7.65 -0.50
CA GLY A 360 3.11 7.44 -0.40
C GLY A 360 3.65 6.18 -1.09
N ALA A 361 2.87 5.10 -1.10
CA ALA A 361 3.28 3.80 -1.66
C ALA A 361 2.77 3.54 -3.08
N GLY A 362 2.17 4.52 -3.76
CA GLY A 362 1.48 4.26 -5.03
C GLY A 362 0.14 3.57 -4.86
N LEU A 363 -0.50 3.26 -5.98
CA LEU A 363 -1.75 2.50 -6.08
C LEU A 363 -1.51 1.13 -6.74
N GLY A 364 -0.34 0.53 -6.50
CA GLY A 364 0.10 -0.75 -7.02
C GLY A 364 1.04 -0.61 -8.22
N ALA A 365 2.14 -1.37 -8.21
CA ALA A 365 3.21 -1.30 -9.19
C ALA A 365 3.11 -2.36 -10.29
N THR A 366 3.52 -1.98 -11.50
CA THR A 366 3.90 -2.92 -12.56
C THR A 366 5.31 -2.63 -13.06
N LEU A 367 6.01 -3.70 -13.44
CA LEU A 367 7.25 -3.62 -14.21
C LEU A 367 7.12 -4.53 -15.43
N GLU A 368 7.38 -3.96 -16.60
CA GLU A 368 7.06 -4.57 -17.88
C GLU A 368 8.22 -4.45 -18.87
N SER A 369 8.32 -5.41 -19.79
CA SER A 369 9.26 -5.37 -20.91
C SER A 369 8.52 -5.58 -22.23
N TYR A 370 8.90 -4.81 -23.25
CA TYR A 370 8.34 -4.84 -24.59
C TYR A 370 9.46 -5.00 -25.62
N ALA A 371 9.26 -5.87 -26.60
CA ALA A 371 10.12 -5.98 -27.76
C ALA A 371 10.06 -4.69 -28.62
N PRO A 372 11.06 -4.45 -29.50
CA PRO A 372 11.08 -3.26 -30.36
C PRO A 372 9.82 -3.08 -31.23
N ASP A 373 9.08 -4.16 -31.51
CA ASP A 373 7.82 -4.17 -32.26
C ASP A 373 6.58 -3.86 -31.37
N GLY A 374 6.78 -3.62 -30.08
CA GLY A 374 5.71 -3.33 -29.11
C GLY A 374 5.04 -4.57 -28.50
N LYS A 375 5.51 -5.79 -28.80
CA LYS A 375 4.98 -7.00 -28.14
C LYS A 375 5.49 -7.11 -26.70
N GLN A 376 4.59 -7.34 -25.74
CA GLN A 376 4.98 -7.55 -24.35
C GLN A 376 5.76 -8.87 -24.21
N ASN A 377 6.96 -8.80 -23.64
CA ASN A 377 7.81 -9.94 -23.32
C ASN A 377 7.38 -10.56 -21.98
N TRP A 378 7.20 -9.73 -20.96
CA TRP A 378 6.81 -10.14 -19.60
C TRP A 378 6.28 -8.95 -18.79
N GLN A 379 5.57 -9.24 -17.71
CA GLN A 379 5.11 -8.30 -16.69
C GLN A 379 5.22 -8.95 -15.31
N VAL A 380 5.61 -8.17 -14.31
CA VAL A 380 5.42 -8.49 -12.89
C VAL A 380 4.57 -7.39 -12.23
N GLN A 381 3.82 -7.78 -11.20
CA GLN A 381 2.78 -6.96 -10.57
C GLN A 381 2.86 -7.08 -9.05
N GLY A 382 2.87 -5.94 -8.36
CA GLY A 382 2.68 -5.82 -6.91
C GLY A 382 1.58 -4.80 -6.65
N LEU A 383 0.33 -5.26 -6.65
CA LEU A 383 -0.83 -4.41 -6.89
C LEU A 383 -1.48 -3.87 -5.62
N LEU A 384 -1.26 -4.50 -4.47
CA LEU A 384 -2.01 -4.24 -3.24
C LEU A 384 -1.06 -3.75 -2.15
N PHE A 385 -1.56 -2.94 -1.23
CA PHE A 385 -0.87 -2.55 0.01
C PHE A 385 -1.87 -1.90 0.96
N VAL A 386 -1.98 -2.39 2.21
CA VAL A 386 -3.03 -1.99 3.16
C VAL A 386 -4.40 -2.07 2.49
N ASP A 387 -4.67 -3.25 1.92
CA ASP A 387 -5.81 -3.49 1.04
C ASP A 387 -6.46 -4.83 1.40
N GLY A 388 -7.77 -4.79 1.63
CA GLY A 388 -8.58 -5.98 1.82
C GLY A 388 -9.20 -6.47 0.51
N ALA A 389 -10.02 -7.51 0.59
CA ALA A 389 -10.78 -7.98 -0.56
C ALA A 389 -12.21 -8.34 -0.18
N TRP A 390 -13.14 -8.22 -1.13
CA TRP A 390 -14.55 -8.53 -0.95
C TRP A 390 -15.16 -9.05 -2.25
N ILE A 391 -15.92 -10.15 -2.20
CA ILE A 391 -16.59 -10.73 -3.38
C ILE A 391 -17.66 -9.78 -3.91
N ASP A 392 -17.70 -9.57 -5.22
CA ASP A 392 -18.77 -8.83 -5.87
C ASP A 392 -20.10 -9.60 -5.69
N PRO A 393 -21.10 -9.03 -4.98
CA PRO A 393 -22.37 -9.70 -4.75
C PRO A 393 -23.17 -9.97 -6.04
N SER A 394 -22.81 -9.33 -7.15
CA SER A 394 -23.39 -9.57 -8.47
C SER A 394 -22.58 -10.53 -9.34
N ARG A 395 -21.33 -10.84 -8.97
CA ARG A 395 -20.40 -11.70 -9.73
C ARG A 395 -19.58 -12.58 -8.74
N PRO A 396 -20.01 -13.82 -8.46
CA PRO A 396 -19.39 -14.66 -7.43
C PRO A 396 -17.95 -15.14 -7.77
N ASP A 397 -17.50 -14.89 -8.99
CA ASP A 397 -16.15 -15.09 -9.50
C ASP A 397 -15.36 -13.78 -9.62
N SER A 398 -15.87 -12.67 -9.09
CA SER A 398 -15.19 -11.37 -9.11
C SER A 398 -14.98 -10.87 -7.69
N VAL A 399 -13.82 -10.25 -7.47
CA VAL A 399 -13.39 -9.71 -6.17
C VAL A 399 -13.02 -8.25 -6.35
N TYR A 400 -13.54 -7.39 -5.48
CA TYR A 400 -13.08 -6.02 -5.32
C TYR A 400 -12.00 -5.96 -4.25
N THR A 401 -10.98 -5.15 -4.49
CA THR A 401 -10.13 -4.56 -3.44
C THR A 401 -10.47 -3.07 -3.33
N GLY A 402 -9.71 -2.30 -2.55
CA GLY A 402 -9.97 -0.88 -2.35
C GLY A 402 -9.99 -0.07 -3.65
N ASN A 403 -9.16 -0.39 -4.63
CA ASN A 403 -9.19 0.29 -5.93
C ASN A 403 -8.97 -0.63 -7.14
N LYS A 404 -9.16 -1.93 -6.98
CA LYS A 404 -9.01 -2.90 -8.06
C LYS A 404 -10.16 -3.91 -8.10
N ARG A 405 -10.27 -4.57 -9.25
CA ARG A 405 -11.11 -5.73 -9.46
C ARG A 405 -10.30 -6.88 -10.02
N PHE A 406 -10.56 -8.07 -9.50
CA PHE A 406 -9.97 -9.33 -9.94
C PHE A 406 -11.08 -10.31 -10.34
N GLU A 407 -10.83 -11.11 -11.37
CA GLU A 407 -11.63 -12.29 -11.71
C GLU A 407 -10.92 -13.55 -11.21
N LEU A 408 -11.67 -14.48 -10.63
CA LEU A 408 -11.19 -15.72 -10.05
C LEU A 408 -11.46 -16.90 -10.97
N ASP A 409 -10.44 -17.73 -11.18
CA ASP A 409 -10.54 -19.03 -11.84
C ASP A 409 -9.99 -20.10 -10.90
N LEU A 410 -10.84 -20.52 -9.96
CA LEU A 410 -10.48 -21.43 -8.87
C LEU A 410 -10.21 -22.87 -9.33
N SER A 411 -10.24 -23.14 -10.63
CA SER A 411 -9.77 -24.40 -11.23
C SER A 411 -8.25 -24.42 -11.41
N LYS A 412 -7.61 -23.26 -11.42
CA LYS A 412 -6.17 -23.10 -11.61
C LYS A 412 -5.38 -23.26 -10.31
N PRO A 413 -4.06 -23.49 -10.41
CA PRO A 413 -3.16 -23.50 -9.25
C PRO A 413 -3.10 -22.14 -8.55
N ALA A 414 -2.68 -22.15 -7.29
CA ALA A 414 -2.46 -20.94 -6.50
C ALA A 414 -1.55 -19.93 -7.23
N GLY A 415 -1.91 -18.66 -7.17
CA GLY A 415 -1.21 -17.59 -7.89
C GLY A 415 -1.54 -17.47 -9.38
N GLN A 416 -2.28 -18.43 -9.94
CA GLN A 416 -2.82 -18.39 -11.31
C GLN A 416 -4.35 -18.39 -11.33
N ASP A 417 -4.97 -18.49 -10.17
CA ASP A 417 -6.41 -18.57 -9.93
C ASP A 417 -7.08 -17.20 -9.80
N TRP A 418 -6.37 -16.13 -10.15
CA TRP A 418 -6.88 -14.77 -10.25
C TRP A 418 -6.33 -14.06 -11.49
N LYS A 419 -7.04 -13.02 -11.92
CA LYS A 419 -6.64 -12.12 -13.01
C LYS A 419 -7.02 -10.69 -12.67
N TYR A 420 -6.08 -9.76 -12.79
CA TYR A 420 -6.35 -8.34 -12.68
C TYR A 420 -7.19 -7.85 -13.88
N VAL A 421 -8.37 -7.28 -13.62
CA VAL A 421 -9.35 -6.93 -14.67
C VAL A 421 -9.93 -5.53 -14.58
N GLY A 422 -9.70 -4.78 -13.51
CA GLY A 422 -10.18 -3.40 -13.41
C GLY A 422 -9.41 -2.55 -12.39
N PHE A 423 -9.06 -1.33 -12.78
CA PHE A 423 -8.59 -0.25 -11.92
C PHE A 423 -9.73 0.74 -11.71
N LEU A 424 -10.05 1.01 -10.45
CA LEU A 424 -11.30 1.69 -10.10
C LEU A 424 -11.14 3.21 -9.99
N SER A 425 -9.95 3.73 -9.72
CA SER A 425 -9.73 5.16 -9.51
C SER A 425 -9.31 5.87 -10.80
N ASN A 426 -9.91 7.02 -11.14
CA ASN A 426 -9.54 7.77 -12.34
C ASN A 426 -9.25 9.24 -12.02
N ARG A 427 -7.96 9.55 -11.77
CA ARG A 427 -7.51 10.92 -11.41
C ARG A 427 -7.76 11.97 -12.49
N PHE A 428 -7.97 11.57 -13.75
CA PHE A 428 -8.23 12.51 -14.84
C PHE A 428 -9.72 12.84 -14.97
N LYS A 429 -10.60 11.85 -14.76
CA LYS A 429 -12.06 12.03 -14.83
C LYS A 429 -12.63 12.54 -13.50
N TYR A 430 -12.15 12.00 -12.38
CA TYR A 430 -12.58 12.32 -11.01
C TYR A 430 -11.37 12.80 -10.18
N PRO A 431 -10.86 14.03 -10.43
CA PRO A 431 -9.69 14.56 -9.72
C PRO A 431 -9.97 14.83 -8.23
N ASP A 432 -11.24 15.01 -7.85
CA ASP A 432 -11.65 15.27 -6.48
C ASP A 432 -11.96 13.97 -5.69
N ASP A 433 -11.81 12.79 -6.31
CA ASP A 433 -12.05 11.50 -5.66
C ASP A 433 -11.28 11.43 -4.31
N PRO A 434 -11.97 11.17 -3.18
CA PRO A 434 -11.35 11.15 -1.86
C PRO A 434 -10.11 10.27 -1.74
N VAL A 435 -9.96 9.24 -2.57
CA VAL A 435 -8.76 8.39 -2.61
C VAL A 435 -7.47 9.20 -2.84
N PHE A 436 -7.54 10.36 -3.50
CA PHE A 436 -6.40 11.24 -3.78
C PHE A 436 -6.18 12.34 -2.73
N HIS A 437 -7.06 12.45 -1.73
CA HIS A 437 -7.08 13.61 -0.81
C HIS A 437 -7.06 13.24 0.67
N THR A 438 -7.24 11.97 1.03
CA THR A 438 -7.40 11.55 2.43
C THR A 438 -6.31 10.57 2.85
N ASP A 439 -6.41 9.35 2.34
CA ASP A 439 -5.64 8.20 2.80
C ASP A 439 -4.31 8.04 2.09
N GLN A 440 -3.37 7.39 2.76
CA GLN A 440 -2.17 6.91 2.08
C GLN A 440 -2.44 5.64 1.26
N TYR A 441 -3.50 4.89 1.61
CA TYR A 441 -3.80 3.55 1.09
C TYR A 441 -5.32 3.32 0.91
N PRO A 442 -5.75 2.41 0.02
CA PRO A 442 -7.18 2.19 -0.26
C PRO A 442 -8.01 1.59 0.89
N GLY A 443 -7.42 0.71 1.72
CA GLY A 443 -8.05 0.07 2.87
C GLY A 443 -9.02 -1.08 2.54
N LEU A 444 -9.94 -1.41 3.45
CA LEU A 444 -10.88 -2.53 3.27
C LEU A 444 -12.10 -2.14 2.42
N PRO A 445 -12.43 -2.89 1.35
CA PRO A 445 -13.71 -2.78 0.66
C PRO A 445 -14.85 -3.55 1.35
N ILE A 446 -16.06 -3.02 1.26
CA ILE A 446 -17.32 -3.71 1.50
C ILE A 446 -18.20 -3.54 0.27
N ALA A 447 -18.51 -4.62 -0.47
CA ALA A 447 -19.37 -4.56 -1.64
C ALA A 447 -20.81 -4.97 -1.29
N ARG A 448 -21.80 -4.21 -1.77
CA ARG A 448 -23.23 -4.49 -1.53
C ARG A 448 -24.05 -4.34 -2.81
N LYS A 449 -25.04 -5.21 -2.98
CA LYS A 449 -26.04 -5.09 -4.04
C LYS A 449 -27.30 -4.47 -3.46
N LEU A 450 -27.55 -3.21 -3.78
CA LEU A 450 -28.69 -2.44 -3.28
C LEU A 450 -29.56 -2.00 -4.46
N LYS A 451 -30.86 -2.31 -4.38
CA LYS A 451 -31.85 -1.96 -5.42
C LYS A 451 -31.42 -2.36 -6.85
N GLY A 452 -30.70 -3.48 -6.99
CA GLY A 452 -30.22 -3.99 -8.28
C GLY A 452 -28.85 -3.47 -8.72
N HIS A 453 -28.25 -2.52 -7.99
CA HIS A 453 -26.95 -1.93 -8.30
C HIS A 453 -25.87 -2.39 -7.31
N THR A 454 -24.65 -2.60 -7.79
CA THR A 454 -23.49 -2.84 -6.91
C THR A 454 -22.92 -1.51 -6.44
N PHE A 455 -22.63 -1.41 -5.14
CA PHE A 455 -21.92 -0.29 -4.50
C PHE A 455 -20.68 -0.83 -3.79
N LEU A 456 -19.63 -0.01 -3.76
CA LEU A 456 -18.40 -0.28 -3.03
C LEU A 456 -18.22 0.78 -1.94
N TYR A 457 -18.06 0.33 -0.70
CA TYR A 457 -17.77 1.17 0.45
C TYR A 457 -16.34 0.90 0.88
N LEU A 458 -15.55 1.95 1.09
CA LEU A 458 -14.14 1.83 1.46
C LEU A 458 -13.89 2.49 2.82
N THR A 459 -13.25 1.74 3.72
CA THR A 459 -12.71 2.25 4.98
C THR A 459 -11.21 2.39 4.90
N ASP A 460 -10.63 3.39 5.56
CA ASP A 460 -9.17 3.52 5.67
C ASP A 460 -8.56 2.59 6.73
N MET A 461 -7.22 2.59 6.84
CA MET A 461 -6.45 1.83 7.83
C MET A 461 -6.85 2.14 9.29
N TYR A 462 -7.53 3.25 9.56
CA TYR A 462 -7.99 3.62 10.89
C TYR A 462 -9.50 3.55 11.07
N ALA A 463 -10.26 3.10 10.07
CA ALA A 463 -11.73 3.14 10.07
C ALA A 463 -12.30 4.52 10.46
N ASP A 464 -11.60 5.59 10.09
CA ASP A 464 -11.92 6.96 10.47
C ASP A 464 -13.16 7.47 9.73
N HIS A 465 -13.22 7.19 8.43
CA HIS A 465 -14.21 7.73 7.52
C HIS A 465 -14.63 6.69 6.48
N LEU A 466 -15.72 6.95 5.75
CA LEU A 466 -16.32 5.97 4.83
C LEU A 466 -16.60 6.59 3.47
N LYS A 467 -15.90 6.10 2.44
CA LYS A 467 -16.08 6.51 1.04
C LYS A 467 -17.06 5.55 0.36
N ILE A 468 -17.91 6.08 -0.52
CA ILE A 468 -18.98 5.32 -1.17
C ILE A 468 -18.90 5.54 -2.68
N TYR A 469 -18.89 4.44 -3.42
CA TYR A 469 -18.77 4.42 -4.86
C TYR A 469 -19.89 3.61 -5.50
N ARG A 470 -20.32 4.07 -6.67
CA ARG A 470 -21.25 3.36 -7.57
C ARG A 470 -20.54 3.00 -8.88
N PHE A 471 -21.17 2.14 -9.68
CA PHE A 471 -20.64 1.71 -10.97
C PHE A 471 -21.66 1.95 -12.09
N ASP A 472 -21.15 2.41 -13.23
CA ASP A 472 -21.86 2.45 -14.51
C ASP A 472 -20.95 1.91 -15.60
N PRO A 473 -20.95 0.58 -15.85
CA PRO A 473 -20.03 -0.02 -16.81
C PRO A 473 -20.20 0.48 -18.25
N GLN A 474 -21.36 1.02 -18.61
CA GLN A 474 -21.59 1.56 -19.95
C GLN A 474 -20.91 2.93 -20.12
N ARG A 475 -20.94 3.77 -19.08
CA ARG A 475 -20.36 5.12 -19.11
C ARG A 475 -18.91 5.19 -18.63
N ASP A 476 -18.52 4.33 -17.70
CA ASP A 476 -17.27 4.41 -16.94
C ASP A 476 -16.40 3.15 -17.02
N GLY A 477 -16.88 2.08 -17.65
CA GLY A 477 -16.14 0.82 -17.75
C GLY A 477 -15.91 0.21 -16.37
N GLU A 478 -14.65 0.05 -15.98
CA GLU A 478 -14.26 -0.46 -14.65
C GLU A 478 -14.10 0.66 -13.61
N VAL A 479 -14.11 1.93 -14.02
CA VAL A 479 -13.91 3.06 -13.11
C VAL A 479 -15.09 3.18 -12.14
N ALA A 480 -14.78 3.28 -10.86
CA ALA A 480 -15.74 3.57 -9.80
C ALA A 480 -16.06 5.07 -9.79
N ILE A 481 -17.32 5.40 -9.56
CA ILE A 481 -17.81 6.78 -9.55
C ILE A 481 -18.01 7.20 -8.09
N PRO A 482 -17.32 8.25 -7.59
CA PRO A 482 -17.57 8.79 -6.27
C PRO A 482 -19.06 9.15 -6.12
N SER A 483 -19.69 8.64 -5.07
CA SER A 483 -21.15 8.69 -4.91
C SER A 483 -21.58 9.26 -3.55
N GLY A 484 -20.75 9.05 -2.52
CA GLY A 484 -20.94 9.66 -1.21
C GLY A 484 -19.71 9.51 -0.32
N PHE A 485 -19.69 10.30 0.75
CA PHE A 485 -18.59 10.30 1.71
C PHE A 485 -19.10 10.72 3.10
N ILE A 486 -18.93 9.87 4.10
CA ILE A 486 -19.15 10.20 5.52
C ILE A 486 -17.80 10.52 6.18
N ALA A 487 -17.63 11.76 6.64
CA ALA A 487 -16.38 12.23 7.21
C ALA A 487 -16.04 11.61 8.58
N GLY A 488 -14.75 11.72 8.92
CA GLY A 488 -14.16 11.25 10.17
C GLY A 488 -13.52 12.38 10.96
N ARG A 489 -12.31 12.18 11.48
CA ARG A 489 -11.61 13.24 12.24
C ARG A 489 -11.19 14.36 11.29
N ASP A 490 -11.34 15.61 11.74
CA ASP A 490 -10.99 16.85 11.01
C ASP A 490 -9.65 16.74 10.27
N ARG A 491 -8.57 16.38 10.98
CA ARG A 491 -7.23 16.26 10.40
C ARG A 491 -7.15 15.27 9.22
N ALA A 492 -7.90 14.17 9.25
CA ALA A 492 -7.85 13.14 8.21
C ALA A 492 -8.55 13.59 6.92
N VAL A 493 -9.55 14.47 7.04
CA VAL A 493 -10.35 14.97 5.91
C VAL A 493 -10.05 16.43 5.54
N ALA A 494 -9.09 17.08 6.20
CA ALA A 494 -8.76 18.49 6.00
C ALA A 494 -8.31 18.86 4.58
N LYS A 495 -7.90 17.89 3.77
CA LYS A 495 -7.45 18.08 2.39
C LYS A 495 -8.54 17.77 1.35
N VAL A 496 -9.72 17.35 1.78
CA VAL A 496 -10.85 17.08 0.88
C VAL A 496 -11.27 18.40 0.22
N PRO A 497 -11.31 18.48 -1.13
CA PRO A 497 -11.67 19.70 -1.84
C PRO A 497 -13.07 20.19 -1.44
N ASN A 498 -13.19 21.51 -1.28
CA ASN A 498 -14.45 22.22 -1.01
C ASN A 498 -15.21 21.80 0.28
N ALA A 499 -14.65 20.88 1.07
CA ALA A 499 -15.29 20.40 2.28
C ALA A 499 -15.41 21.52 3.33
N PRO A 500 -16.52 21.58 4.09
CA PRO A 500 -16.63 22.44 5.25
C PRO A 500 -15.53 22.12 6.28
N PRO A 501 -15.08 23.10 7.07
CA PRO A 501 -14.08 22.87 8.10
C PRO A 501 -14.58 21.87 9.15
N GLY A 502 -13.68 21.07 9.70
CA GLY A 502 -14.02 19.97 10.60
C GLY A 502 -14.19 18.64 9.86
N GLY A 503 -14.77 17.66 10.55
CA GLY A 503 -14.99 16.31 10.00
C GLY A 503 -16.37 15.74 10.36
N ASP A 504 -17.37 16.61 10.50
CA ASP A 504 -18.72 16.22 10.92
C ASP A 504 -19.73 16.58 9.82
N TRP A 505 -19.53 15.99 8.65
CA TRP A 505 -20.31 16.22 7.45
C TRP A 505 -20.46 14.95 6.61
N ILE A 506 -21.50 14.93 5.77
CA ILE A 506 -21.72 13.93 4.72
C ILE A 506 -21.72 14.67 3.38
N TRP A 507 -20.97 14.19 2.41
CA TRP A 507 -21.10 14.59 1.01
C TRP A 507 -21.85 13.52 0.21
N ARG A 508 -22.63 13.95 -0.79
CA ARG A 508 -23.28 13.06 -1.76
C ARG A 508 -23.27 13.71 -3.14
N ASP A 509 -22.99 12.93 -4.18
CA ASP A 509 -22.94 13.35 -5.59
C ASP A 509 -24.33 13.64 -6.18
N VAL A 510 -25.09 14.58 -5.62
CA VAL A 510 -26.52 14.77 -5.97
C VAL A 510 -26.72 15.22 -7.42
N ASN A 511 -25.71 15.82 -8.06
CA ASN A 511 -25.77 16.21 -9.47
C ASN A 511 -25.21 15.13 -10.44
N GLY A 512 -24.49 14.12 -9.94
CA GLY A 512 -24.00 12.98 -10.71
C GLY A 512 -22.64 13.18 -11.42
N ASP A 513 -21.94 14.28 -11.14
CA ASP A 513 -20.68 14.66 -11.78
C ASP A 513 -19.42 14.12 -11.08
N GLY A 514 -19.56 13.60 -9.86
CA GLY A 514 -18.50 13.02 -9.05
C GLY A 514 -17.49 14.05 -8.52
N ARG A 515 -17.81 15.35 -8.58
CA ARG A 515 -17.02 16.43 -7.97
C ARG A 515 -17.58 16.76 -6.60
N LEU A 516 -16.70 17.17 -5.69
CA LEU A 516 -17.12 17.53 -4.35
C LEU A 516 -17.59 18.98 -4.32
N ASN A 517 -18.81 19.25 -4.81
CA ASN A 517 -19.34 20.62 -4.90
C ASN A 517 -19.78 21.14 -3.52
N THR A 518 -19.64 22.45 -3.27
CA THR A 518 -19.87 23.05 -1.94
C THR A 518 -21.31 22.93 -1.45
N ASP A 519 -22.29 22.86 -2.36
CA ASP A 519 -23.73 22.73 -2.08
C ASP A 519 -24.17 21.28 -1.82
N GLU A 520 -23.26 20.32 -1.92
CA GLU A 520 -23.54 18.89 -1.76
C GLU A 520 -23.15 18.33 -0.38
N PHE A 521 -22.61 19.19 0.49
CA PHE A 521 -22.26 18.84 1.86
C PHE A 521 -23.41 19.11 2.84
N THR A 522 -23.72 18.10 3.66
CA THR A 522 -24.64 18.23 4.79
C THR A 522 -23.86 18.19 6.09
N LEU A 523 -23.95 19.25 6.89
CA LEU A 523 -23.34 19.30 8.23
C LEU A 523 -24.15 18.50 9.25
N ASN A 524 -23.46 17.91 10.22
CA ASN A 524 -24.10 17.32 11.38
C ASN A 524 -24.54 18.42 12.36
N THR A 525 -25.85 18.66 12.45
CA THR A 525 -26.44 19.64 13.37
C THR A 525 -27.01 19.00 14.64
N SER A 526 -26.86 17.68 14.83
CA SER A 526 -27.39 16.96 16.00
C SER A 526 -26.67 17.27 17.32
N GLY A 527 -25.52 17.95 17.25
CA GLY A 527 -24.63 18.20 18.39
C GLY A 527 -23.77 16.99 18.80
N THR A 528 -24.04 15.79 18.27
CA THR A 528 -23.25 14.58 18.54
C THR A 528 -22.18 14.39 17.47
N LYS A 529 -20.91 14.68 17.80
CA LYS A 529 -19.80 14.44 16.88
C LYS A 529 -19.61 12.95 16.61
N LEU A 530 -19.64 12.56 15.33
CA LEU A 530 -19.59 11.14 14.95
C LEU A 530 -18.22 10.56 14.60
N ALA A 531 -17.18 11.38 14.58
CA ALA A 531 -15.81 10.94 14.32
C ALA A 531 -15.27 9.95 15.39
N GLY A 532 -14.34 9.08 14.98
CA GLY A 532 -13.72 8.04 15.81
C GLY A 532 -14.43 6.67 15.77
N GLY A 533 -14.01 5.76 16.66
CA GLY A 533 -14.41 4.35 16.66
C GLY A 533 -13.62 3.50 15.65
N TRP A 534 -13.76 2.18 15.79
CA TRP A 534 -13.03 1.17 15.01
C TRP A 534 -13.89 0.27 14.14
N GLY A 535 -15.21 0.52 14.09
CA GLY A 535 -16.16 -0.39 13.43
C GLY A 535 -17.05 0.32 12.43
N TRP A 536 -16.80 0.08 11.15
CA TRP A 536 -17.77 0.29 10.07
C TRP A 536 -18.29 -1.07 9.58
N TRP A 537 -19.60 -1.16 9.43
CA TRP A 537 -20.25 -2.28 8.77
C TRP A 537 -21.40 -1.78 7.90
N VAL A 538 -21.50 -2.27 6.67
CA VAL A 538 -22.67 -2.03 5.81
C VAL A 538 -23.40 -3.35 5.72
N ASP A 539 -24.66 -3.42 6.14
CA ASP A 539 -25.41 -4.67 6.06
C ASP A 539 -25.95 -4.96 4.65
N SER A 540 -26.57 -6.13 4.45
CA SER A 540 -27.14 -6.51 3.14
C SER A 540 -28.39 -5.71 2.76
N ALA A 541 -29.04 -5.03 3.70
CA ALA A 541 -30.14 -4.09 3.44
C ALA A 541 -29.64 -2.67 3.07
N GLY A 542 -28.34 -2.41 3.27
CA GLY A 542 -27.66 -1.16 2.94
C GLY A 542 -27.47 -0.21 4.12
N ASP A 543 -27.90 -0.57 5.32
CA ASP A 543 -27.70 0.31 6.47
C ASP A 543 -26.25 0.27 6.94
N ILE A 544 -25.75 1.42 7.37
CA ILE A 544 -24.38 1.58 7.85
C ILE A 544 -24.40 1.61 9.37
N TRP A 545 -23.66 0.71 10.00
CA TRP A 545 -23.48 0.57 11.43
C TRP A 545 -22.08 1.05 11.81
N ARG A 546 -22.02 2.05 12.68
CA ARG A 546 -20.77 2.61 13.22
C ARG A 546 -20.66 2.31 14.70
N ALA A 547 -19.75 1.42 15.09
CA ALA A 547 -19.40 1.17 16.48
C ALA A 547 -18.38 2.22 16.96
N ARG A 548 -18.67 2.89 18.08
CA ARG A 548 -17.83 3.96 18.62
C ARG A 548 -17.51 3.77 20.08
N ASP A 549 -16.53 2.93 20.38
CA ASP A 549 -15.91 2.79 21.69
C ASP A 549 -16.97 2.76 22.81
N ASN A 550 -16.89 3.68 23.78
CA ASN A 550 -17.84 3.84 24.88
C ASN A 550 -19.09 4.69 24.54
N ARG A 551 -19.27 5.10 23.28
CA ARG A 551 -20.38 5.95 22.81
C ARG A 551 -21.53 5.18 22.16
N GLY A 552 -21.43 3.85 22.07
CA GLY A 552 -22.46 2.97 21.52
C GLY A 552 -22.39 2.80 20.00
N ILE A 553 -23.54 2.50 19.39
CA ILE A 553 -23.66 2.17 17.96
C ILE A 553 -24.55 3.20 17.28
N TYR A 554 -24.12 3.68 16.12
CA TYR A 554 -24.87 4.63 15.31
C TYR A 554 -25.22 3.98 13.97
N ARG A 555 -26.50 3.95 13.63
CA ARG A 555 -27.02 3.36 12.39
C ARG A 555 -27.50 4.46 11.45
N PHE A 556 -26.86 4.58 10.29
CA PHE A 556 -27.38 5.36 9.17
C PHE A 556 -28.29 4.46 8.34
N ARG A 557 -29.58 4.79 8.31
CA ARG A 557 -30.55 4.04 7.51
C ARG A 557 -30.38 4.37 6.03
N PHE A 558 -30.41 3.35 5.20
CA PHE A 558 -30.44 3.46 3.76
C PHE A 558 -31.80 4.01 3.30
N GLY A 559 -31.78 5.23 2.78
CA GLY A 559 -32.96 5.95 2.30
C GLY A 559 -33.41 5.57 0.89
N GLY A 560 -32.80 4.56 0.28
CA GLY A 560 -32.95 4.24 -1.14
C GLY A 560 -31.92 4.95 -2.01
N LEU A 561 -32.21 5.05 -3.31
CA LEU A 561 -31.36 5.72 -4.29
C LEU A 561 -31.99 7.04 -4.72
N ASP A 562 -31.16 8.05 -4.96
CA ASP A 562 -31.61 9.31 -5.58
C ASP A 562 -31.77 9.17 -7.11
N ALA A 563 -32.11 10.27 -7.79
CA ALA A 563 -32.33 10.29 -9.23
C ALA A 563 -31.10 9.89 -10.06
N GLN A 564 -29.88 10.07 -9.52
CA GLN A 564 -28.63 9.72 -10.18
C GLN A 564 -28.10 8.35 -9.76
N GLY A 565 -28.85 7.63 -8.92
CA GLY A 565 -28.51 6.30 -8.45
C GLY A 565 -27.54 6.30 -7.27
N ASN A 566 -27.33 7.42 -6.57
CA ASN A 566 -26.50 7.45 -5.37
C ASN A 566 -27.27 6.97 -4.14
N PRO A 567 -26.62 6.32 -3.16
CA PRO A 567 -27.27 5.89 -1.95
C PRO A 567 -27.54 7.08 -1.01
N VAL A 568 -28.76 7.13 -0.48
CA VAL A 568 -29.23 8.24 0.36
C VAL A 568 -28.97 7.91 1.84
N TYR A 569 -28.00 8.60 2.43
CA TYR A 569 -27.80 8.65 3.89
C TYR A 569 -27.99 10.08 4.40
N SER A 570 -28.44 10.22 5.65
CA SER A 570 -28.66 11.51 6.30
C SER A 570 -28.64 11.40 7.82
N TYR A 571 -28.22 12.48 8.49
CA TYR A 571 -28.25 12.61 9.95
C TYR A 571 -29.68 12.60 10.53
N SER A 572 -30.69 13.02 9.76
CA SER A 572 -32.08 13.02 10.24
C SER A 572 -32.65 11.61 10.46
N ASN A 573 -32.04 10.59 9.85
CA ASN A 573 -32.44 9.19 9.96
C ASN A 573 -31.46 8.36 10.80
N LEU A 574 -30.61 9.01 11.60
CA LEU A 574 -29.65 8.36 12.47
C LEU A 574 -30.37 7.68 13.65
N THR A 575 -30.07 6.42 13.90
CA THR A 575 -30.51 5.71 15.13
C THR A 575 -29.31 5.48 16.03
N HIS A 576 -29.40 5.84 17.31
CA HIS A 576 -28.37 5.59 18.32
C HIS A 576 -28.80 4.44 19.23
N TYR A 577 -27.89 3.50 19.46
CA TYR A 577 -28.02 2.44 20.44
C TYR A 577 -26.95 2.66 21.52
N PRO A 578 -27.31 2.64 22.82
CA PRO A 578 -26.32 2.70 23.89
C PRO A 578 -25.40 1.47 23.84
N VAL A 579 -24.27 1.53 24.56
CA VAL A 579 -23.41 0.36 24.74
C VAL A 579 -24.22 -0.76 25.44
N PRO A 580 -24.46 -1.90 24.79
CA PRO A 580 -25.25 -2.97 25.36
C PRO A 580 -24.41 -3.79 26.36
N GLN A 581 -25.07 -4.32 27.39
CA GLN A 581 -24.43 -5.26 28.32
C GLN A 581 -23.95 -6.51 27.58
N PRO A 582 -22.75 -7.05 27.88
CA PRO A 582 -21.89 -6.74 29.03
C PRO A 582 -20.77 -5.73 28.75
N PHE A 583 -20.81 -5.00 27.62
CA PHE A 583 -19.70 -4.17 27.18
C PHE A 583 -19.59 -2.86 27.96
N THR A 584 -18.36 -2.41 28.15
CA THR A 584 -18.01 -1.03 28.52
C THR A 584 -17.53 -0.23 27.30
N GLU A 585 -17.00 -0.92 26.30
CA GLU A 585 -16.43 -0.33 25.08
C GLU A 585 -16.62 -1.29 23.90
N LEU A 586 -17.09 -0.78 22.76
CA LEU A 586 -17.35 -1.53 21.54
C LEU A 586 -16.35 -1.21 20.44
N HIS A 587 -15.85 -2.24 19.77
CA HIS A 587 -14.89 -2.11 18.69
C HIS A 587 -15.45 -2.59 17.34
N ARG A 588 -16.32 -3.60 17.31
CA ARG A 588 -17.03 -4.03 16.09
C ARG A 588 -18.52 -4.18 16.34
N ALA A 589 -19.31 -3.90 15.30
CA ALA A 589 -20.74 -4.19 15.25
C ALA A 589 -21.09 -4.70 13.86
N ILE A 590 -21.38 -6.00 13.75
CA ILE A 590 -21.74 -6.68 12.50
C ILE A 590 -23.20 -7.10 12.62
N TYR A 591 -24.04 -6.57 11.74
CA TYR A 591 -25.48 -6.86 11.72
C TYR A 591 -25.86 -7.69 10.51
N ASP A 592 -26.61 -8.77 10.77
CA ASP A 592 -27.22 -9.66 9.79
C ASP A 592 -28.75 -9.41 9.80
N PRO A 593 -29.29 -8.69 8.79
CA PRO A 593 -30.70 -8.34 8.75
C PRO A 593 -31.60 -9.54 8.43
N ASP A 594 -31.07 -10.60 7.78
CA ASP A 594 -31.87 -11.76 7.38
C ASP A 594 -32.30 -12.59 8.60
N THR A 595 -31.48 -12.58 9.66
CA THR A 595 -31.77 -13.27 10.92
C THR A 595 -32.00 -12.34 12.10
N ASP A 596 -32.08 -11.02 11.87
CA ASP A 596 -32.15 -9.98 12.91
C ASP A 596 -31.14 -10.21 14.03
N THR A 597 -29.87 -10.40 13.65
CA THR A 597 -28.79 -10.79 14.55
C THR A 597 -27.68 -9.75 14.56
N MET A 598 -27.24 -9.37 15.76
CA MET A 598 -26.13 -8.45 15.97
C MET A 598 -24.96 -9.18 16.64
N TYR A 599 -23.78 -9.08 16.04
CA TYR A 599 -22.52 -9.54 16.60
C TYR A 599 -21.70 -8.34 17.04
N LEU A 600 -21.45 -8.24 18.33
CA LEU A 600 -20.71 -7.13 18.93
C LEU A 600 -19.43 -7.65 19.55
N SER A 601 -18.32 -6.95 19.34
CA SER A 601 -17.07 -7.24 20.03
C SER A 601 -16.50 -6.01 20.70
N GLY A 602 -15.76 -6.23 21.78
CA GLY A 602 -15.19 -5.16 22.57
C GLY A 602 -14.67 -5.63 23.93
N TYR A 603 -14.77 -4.74 24.91
CA TYR A 603 -14.24 -4.92 26.26
C TYR A 603 -15.37 -4.86 27.30
N THR A 604 -15.16 -5.56 28.40
CA THR A 604 -16.09 -5.66 29.54
C THR A 604 -15.35 -5.25 30.81
N PRO A 605 -16.04 -5.10 31.96
CA PRO A 605 -15.36 -4.84 33.23
C PRO A 605 -14.31 -5.90 33.60
N ASP A 606 -14.57 -7.18 33.26
CA ASP A 606 -13.68 -8.30 33.57
C ASP A 606 -12.50 -8.42 32.59
N THR A 607 -12.68 -7.92 31.37
CA THR A 607 -11.63 -7.88 30.34
C THR A 607 -11.49 -6.45 29.81
N PRO A 608 -10.88 -5.54 30.57
CA PRO A 608 -10.86 -4.11 30.25
C PRO A 608 -9.98 -3.80 29.03
N PHE A 609 -10.20 -2.62 28.45
CA PHE A 609 -9.43 -2.09 27.32
C PHE A 609 -7.94 -1.96 27.66
N ASP A 610 -7.10 -2.48 26.76
CA ASP A 610 -5.65 -2.35 26.82
C ASP A 610 -5.17 -1.36 25.74
N ARG A 611 -4.65 -0.22 26.18
CA ARG A 611 -4.17 0.84 25.28
C ARG A 611 -2.97 0.41 24.43
N GLY A 612 -2.26 -0.65 24.80
CA GLY A 612 -1.20 -1.24 23.99
C GLY A 612 -1.72 -1.90 22.71
N PHE A 613 -3.00 -2.29 22.70
CA PHE A 613 -3.67 -3.06 21.66
C PHE A 613 -4.97 -2.35 21.27
N TRP A 614 -4.80 -1.26 20.53
CA TRP A 614 -5.86 -0.29 20.23
C TRP A 614 -6.67 -0.59 18.97
N LYS A 615 -6.18 -1.47 18.09
CA LYS A 615 -6.86 -1.81 16.81
C LYS A 615 -7.80 -3.01 16.94
N GLU A 616 -7.51 -3.86 17.91
CA GLU A 616 -8.09 -5.18 18.11
C GLU A 616 -9.61 -5.13 18.17
N VAL A 617 -10.27 -6.24 17.86
CA VAL A 617 -11.74 -6.29 17.93
C VAL A 617 -12.26 -6.27 19.37
N GLY A 618 -11.38 -6.36 20.36
CA GLY A 618 -11.71 -6.56 21.76
C GLY A 618 -11.38 -7.96 22.26
N ARG A 619 -11.80 -8.26 23.49
CA ARG A 619 -11.54 -9.53 24.18
C ARG A 619 -12.76 -10.44 24.26
N VAL A 620 -13.93 -9.90 23.94
CA VAL A 620 -15.20 -10.61 24.01
C VAL A 620 -16.00 -10.34 22.74
N LEU A 621 -16.62 -11.39 22.20
CA LEU A 621 -17.62 -11.34 21.13
C LEU A 621 -18.96 -11.86 21.66
N VAL A 622 -20.04 -11.12 21.46
CA VAL A 622 -21.39 -11.50 21.90
C VAL A 622 -22.34 -11.47 20.70
N ARG A 623 -23.17 -12.51 20.60
CA ARG A 623 -24.30 -12.56 19.65
C ARG A 623 -25.59 -12.18 20.37
N TYR A 624 -26.33 -11.25 19.79
CA TYR A 624 -27.68 -10.89 20.18
C TYR A 624 -28.66 -11.21 19.05
N ASP A 625 -29.73 -11.93 19.38
CA ASP A 625 -30.85 -12.17 18.47
C ASP A 625 -31.94 -11.12 18.70
N LYS A 626 -32.80 -10.90 17.69
CA LYS A 626 -33.96 -9.99 17.76
C LYS A 626 -33.55 -8.53 18.01
N TRP A 627 -32.43 -8.09 17.45
CA TRP A 627 -31.87 -6.78 17.72
C TRP A 627 -32.83 -5.63 17.38
N SER A 628 -33.49 -5.72 16.24
CA SER A 628 -34.41 -4.70 15.72
C SER A 628 -35.66 -4.49 16.59
N SER A 629 -35.99 -5.44 17.47
CA SER A 629 -37.15 -5.38 18.37
C SER A 629 -37.04 -4.33 19.49
N GLY A 630 -35.84 -3.78 19.72
CA GLY A 630 -35.55 -2.93 20.88
C GLY A 630 -35.28 -3.70 22.18
N ASN A 631 -35.50 -5.02 22.20
CA ASN A 631 -35.21 -5.91 23.32
C ASN A 631 -34.29 -7.06 22.85
N PRO A 632 -33.01 -6.79 22.56
CA PRO A 632 -32.08 -7.80 22.07
C PRO A 632 -31.89 -8.93 23.10
N VAL A 633 -31.87 -10.18 22.63
CA VAL A 633 -31.65 -11.37 23.47
C VAL A 633 -30.24 -11.86 23.27
N GLN A 634 -29.40 -11.76 24.30
CA GLN A 634 -28.06 -12.35 24.28
C GLN A 634 -28.17 -13.87 24.15
N ARG A 635 -27.53 -14.43 23.12
CA ARG A 635 -27.53 -15.88 22.87
C ARG A 635 -26.33 -16.58 23.51
N TYR A 636 -25.13 -16.05 23.26
CA TYR A 636 -23.88 -16.56 23.82
C TYR A 636 -22.81 -15.46 23.84
N SER A 637 -21.72 -15.72 24.57
CA SER A 637 -20.52 -14.90 24.63
C SER A 637 -19.29 -15.78 24.38
N ILE A 638 -18.33 -15.26 23.60
CA ILE A 638 -17.06 -15.92 23.26
C ILE A 638 -15.93 -15.05 23.83
N THR A 639 -15.06 -15.66 24.64
CA THR A 639 -13.77 -15.07 25.00
C THR A 639 -12.82 -15.25 23.83
N LEU A 640 -12.33 -14.16 23.27
CA LEU A 640 -11.43 -14.18 22.12
C LEU A 640 -9.98 -14.42 22.55
N PRO A 641 -9.13 -15.01 21.67
CA PRO A 641 -7.70 -15.11 21.89
C PRO A 641 -7.08 -13.79 22.37
N TRP A 642 -6.26 -13.87 23.43
CA TRP A 642 -5.61 -12.70 24.02
C TRP A 642 -4.27 -13.05 24.67
N THR A 643 -3.29 -13.41 23.86
CA THR A 643 -1.90 -13.67 24.28
C THR A 643 -0.97 -12.61 23.72
N THR A 644 -0.71 -11.57 24.51
CA THR A 644 0.04 -10.38 24.08
C THR A 644 1.55 -10.50 24.25
N GLN A 645 2.01 -11.54 24.96
CA GLN A 645 3.43 -11.80 25.23
C GLN A 645 4.06 -12.83 24.27
N SER A 646 3.25 -13.49 23.45
CA SER A 646 3.76 -14.43 22.44
C SER A 646 4.43 -13.68 21.29
N LYS A 647 5.29 -14.39 20.56
CA LYS A 647 5.89 -13.92 19.31
C LYS A 647 5.62 -14.96 18.22
N PRO A 648 4.71 -14.69 17.27
CA PRO A 648 3.89 -13.48 17.11
C PRO A 648 2.81 -13.33 18.20
N ILE A 649 2.23 -12.13 18.32
CA ILE A 649 1.09 -11.83 19.21
C ILE A 649 -0.13 -12.61 18.72
N ALA A 650 -0.89 -13.20 19.65
CA ALA A 650 -2.15 -13.91 19.35
C ALA A 650 -3.35 -13.17 19.97
N THR A 651 -3.88 -12.20 19.23
CA THR A 651 -5.12 -11.47 19.49
C THR A 651 -6.01 -11.55 18.25
N ILE A 652 -7.27 -11.09 18.30
CA ILE A 652 -8.10 -10.95 17.09
C ILE A 652 -8.15 -9.47 16.68
N ILE A 653 -7.78 -9.19 15.42
CA ILE A 653 -7.73 -7.82 14.89
C ILE A 653 -8.85 -7.48 13.91
N GLY A 654 -9.43 -8.49 13.26
CA GLY A 654 -10.59 -8.33 12.38
C GLY A 654 -11.60 -9.47 12.53
N LEU A 655 -12.87 -9.20 12.23
CA LEU A 655 -13.97 -10.16 12.28
C LEU A 655 -14.87 -10.03 11.05
N THR A 656 -15.41 -11.15 10.60
CA THR A 656 -16.50 -11.20 9.63
C THR A 656 -17.43 -12.39 9.91
N VAL A 657 -18.65 -12.33 9.40
CA VAL A 657 -19.67 -13.37 9.57
C VAL A 657 -20.19 -13.75 8.20
N GLU A 658 -20.20 -15.05 7.90
CA GLU A 658 -20.70 -15.56 6.63
C GLU A 658 -21.28 -16.96 6.77
N GLY A 659 -22.49 -17.16 6.23
CA GLY A 659 -23.16 -18.46 6.25
C GLY A 659 -23.39 -19.00 7.67
N GLN A 660 -22.69 -20.10 8.02
CA GLN A 660 -22.79 -20.79 9.30
C GLN A 660 -21.63 -20.47 10.27
N TYR A 661 -20.74 -19.55 9.89
CA TYR A 661 -19.50 -19.34 10.64
C TYR A 661 -19.19 -17.87 10.89
N ILE A 662 -18.44 -17.65 11.96
CA ILE A 662 -17.76 -16.39 12.28
C ILE A 662 -16.28 -16.64 12.06
N PHE A 663 -15.63 -15.72 11.35
CA PHE A 663 -14.19 -15.78 11.07
C PHE A 663 -13.50 -14.60 11.75
N GLY A 664 -12.45 -14.88 12.52
CA GLY A 664 -11.64 -13.86 13.17
C GLY A 664 -10.17 -14.06 12.84
N VAL A 665 -9.50 -12.98 12.47
CA VAL A 665 -8.11 -13.01 12.03
C VAL A 665 -7.17 -12.49 13.10
N GLU A 666 -6.06 -13.18 13.32
CA GLU A 666 -4.94 -12.71 14.12
C GLU A 666 -4.11 -11.67 13.36
N PRO A 667 -3.34 -10.79 14.03
CA PRO A 667 -2.53 -9.77 13.37
C PRO A 667 -1.55 -10.29 12.31
N VAL A 668 -1.21 -11.58 12.33
CA VAL A 668 -0.32 -12.23 11.34
C VAL A 668 -1.01 -13.39 10.59
N GLY A 669 -2.31 -13.22 10.31
CA GLY A 669 -3.01 -13.94 9.25
C GLY A 669 -3.58 -15.33 9.58
N ALA A 670 -3.43 -15.82 10.82
CA ALA A 670 -4.16 -17.01 11.26
C ALA A 670 -5.65 -16.70 11.43
N VAL A 671 -6.53 -17.59 10.98
CA VAL A 671 -7.98 -17.36 11.00
C VAL A 671 -8.66 -18.37 11.90
N HIS A 672 -9.23 -17.91 13.00
CA HIS A 672 -10.09 -18.67 13.87
C HIS A 672 -11.50 -18.76 13.28
N VAL A 673 -12.11 -19.94 13.39
CA VAL A 673 -13.46 -20.21 12.88
C VAL A 673 -14.35 -20.69 14.01
N TRP A 674 -15.45 -19.97 14.25
CA TRP A 674 -16.48 -20.37 15.22
C TRP A 674 -17.79 -20.70 14.53
N ASP A 675 -18.50 -21.68 15.06
CA ASP A 675 -19.88 -21.99 14.69
C ASP A 675 -20.82 -20.84 15.11
N LYS A 676 -21.61 -20.35 14.16
CA LYS A 676 -22.47 -19.17 14.33
C LYS A 676 -23.58 -19.38 15.36
N ASP A 677 -24.04 -20.60 15.61
CA ASP A 677 -25.22 -20.85 16.46
C ASP A 677 -24.88 -21.18 17.90
N SER A 678 -23.77 -21.89 18.11
CA SER A 678 -23.27 -22.31 19.42
C SER A 678 -22.15 -21.41 19.96
N GLY A 679 -21.45 -20.67 19.10
CA GLY A 679 -20.26 -19.92 19.46
C GLY A 679 -19.02 -20.80 19.75
N LYS A 680 -19.10 -22.11 19.49
CA LYS A 680 -17.99 -23.04 19.69
C LYS A 680 -16.93 -22.85 18.59
N GLU A 681 -15.66 -22.80 18.99
CA GLU A 681 -14.56 -22.79 18.04
C GLU A 681 -14.43 -24.16 17.35
N ILE A 682 -14.36 -24.12 16.02
CA ILE A 682 -14.23 -25.29 15.15
C ILE A 682 -12.76 -25.57 14.85
N GLY A 683 -11.94 -24.52 14.71
CA GLY A 683 -10.51 -24.64 14.49
C GLY A 683 -9.90 -23.39 13.88
N VAL A 684 -8.63 -23.51 13.46
CA VAL A 684 -7.80 -22.41 12.94
C VAL A 684 -7.27 -22.74 11.55
N ILE A 685 -7.41 -21.81 10.60
CA ILE A 685 -6.76 -21.86 9.28
C ILE A 685 -5.44 -21.09 9.36
N ARG A 686 -4.36 -21.62 8.78
CA ARG A 686 -3.03 -21.00 8.80
C ARG A 686 -2.46 -20.81 7.38
N PRO A 687 -1.59 -19.80 7.18
CA PRO A 687 -0.85 -19.64 5.93
C PRO A 687 -0.11 -20.92 5.52
N GLY A 688 -0.29 -21.33 4.27
CA GLY A 688 0.33 -22.51 3.67
C GLY A 688 1.71 -22.24 3.04
N PRO A 689 2.40 -23.30 2.58
CA PRO A 689 3.73 -23.19 1.96
C PRO A 689 3.75 -22.33 0.68
N GLU A 690 2.62 -22.19 -0.01
CA GLU A 690 2.48 -21.37 -1.21
C GLU A 690 2.81 -19.88 -0.97
N VAL A 691 2.67 -19.44 0.29
CA VAL A 691 3.01 -18.09 0.75
C VAL A 691 4.14 -18.07 1.78
N GLY A 692 4.94 -19.13 1.83
CA GLY A 692 6.07 -19.25 2.74
C GLY A 692 5.67 -19.55 4.19
N SER A 693 4.47 -20.11 4.41
CA SER A 693 3.92 -20.42 5.74
C SER A 693 3.88 -19.20 6.66
N ALA A 694 3.70 -18.01 6.09
CA ALA A 694 3.75 -16.75 6.80
C ALA A 694 2.75 -15.74 6.20
N SER A 695 2.42 -14.73 6.99
CA SER A 695 1.70 -13.52 6.60
C SER A 695 2.46 -12.31 7.13
N GLY A 696 2.34 -11.19 6.44
CA GLY A 696 2.53 -9.85 6.99
C GLY A 696 1.46 -9.47 7.99
N TRP A 697 1.53 -8.22 8.47
CA TRP A 697 0.52 -7.66 9.35
C TRP A 697 -0.82 -7.48 8.63
N VAL A 698 -1.89 -7.55 9.43
CA VAL A 698 -3.24 -7.10 9.09
C VAL A 698 -3.42 -5.74 9.75
N ASP A 699 -3.25 -4.64 9.03
CA ASP A 699 -3.35 -3.29 9.59
C ASP A 699 -4.75 -2.67 9.54
N VAL A 700 -5.64 -3.11 8.65
CA VAL A 700 -7.02 -2.58 8.58
C VAL A 700 -7.92 -3.22 9.66
N PRO A 701 -8.77 -2.43 10.37
CA PRO A 701 -9.59 -2.93 11.48
C PRO A 701 -10.55 -4.08 11.13
N ASN A 702 -10.86 -4.30 9.86
CA ASN A 702 -11.65 -5.43 9.39
C ASN A 702 -10.94 -6.13 8.23
N GLY A 703 -9.63 -6.36 8.31
CA GLY A 703 -8.80 -7.02 7.28
C GLY A 703 -9.12 -8.48 6.98
N ILE A 704 -10.38 -8.89 7.17
CA ILE A 704 -10.93 -10.18 6.80
C ILE A 704 -12.32 -10.04 6.17
N SER A 705 -12.58 -10.77 5.11
CA SER A 705 -13.93 -11.00 4.58
C SER A 705 -14.11 -12.49 4.22
N ALA A 706 -15.36 -12.93 4.13
CA ALA A 706 -15.68 -14.30 3.76
C ALA A 706 -16.89 -14.34 2.81
N ALA A 707 -16.90 -15.32 1.91
CA ALA A 707 -18.02 -15.58 1.02
C ALA A 707 -18.27 -17.08 0.88
N LYS A 708 -19.50 -17.51 1.15
CA LYS A 708 -19.93 -18.89 0.94
C LYS A 708 -20.27 -19.10 -0.54
N ARG A 709 -19.65 -20.10 -1.15
CA ARG A 709 -19.95 -20.55 -2.51
C ARG A 709 -21.12 -21.52 -2.52
N SER A 710 -21.77 -21.65 -3.67
CA SER A 710 -22.91 -22.56 -3.88
C SER A 710 -22.60 -24.04 -3.60
N ASN A 711 -21.33 -24.45 -3.71
CA ASN A 711 -20.86 -25.80 -3.43
C ASN A 711 -20.49 -26.05 -1.95
N GLY A 712 -20.74 -25.07 -1.07
CA GLY A 712 -20.44 -25.12 0.36
C GLY A 712 -19.00 -24.79 0.76
N GLU A 713 -18.11 -24.48 -0.20
CA GLU A 713 -16.78 -23.93 0.07
C GLU A 713 -16.89 -22.46 0.50
N TYR A 714 -16.06 -22.04 1.45
CA TYR A 714 -15.90 -20.65 1.87
C TYR A 714 -14.60 -20.11 1.27
N LEU A 715 -14.68 -18.94 0.64
CA LEU A 715 -13.52 -18.12 0.33
C LEU A 715 -13.33 -17.14 1.47
N VAL A 716 -12.18 -17.17 2.12
CA VAL A 716 -11.82 -16.24 3.20
C VAL A 716 -10.63 -15.43 2.74
N PHE A 717 -10.80 -14.11 2.70
CA PHE A 717 -9.79 -13.16 2.27
C PHE A 717 -9.21 -12.46 3.48
N VAL A 718 -7.88 -12.37 3.55
CA VAL A 718 -7.16 -11.70 4.64
C VAL A 718 -6.14 -10.75 4.05
N GLU A 719 -6.14 -9.49 4.50
CA GLU A 719 -5.11 -8.51 4.16
C GLU A 719 -3.71 -9.05 4.48
N GLU A 720 -2.72 -8.70 3.64
CA GLU A 720 -1.32 -9.01 3.93
C GLU A 720 -0.39 -7.88 3.45
N ASP A 721 0.05 -7.05 4.39
CA ASP A 721 0.72 -5.80 4.04
C ASP A 721 2.18 -5.95 3.66
N ALA A 722 2.82 -7.02 4.14
CA ALA A 722 4.27 -7.14 3.99
C ALA A 722 4.70 -7.37 2.54
N ARG A 723 3.90 -8.04 1.70
CA ARG A 723 4.29 -8.44 0.33
C ARG A 723 3.24 -8.11 -0.72
N GLY A 724 2.40 -7.13 -0.43
CA GLY A 724 1.51 -6.50 -1.39
C GLY A 724 0.49 -7.43 -2.05
N LYS A 725 -0.17 -8.26 -1.24
CA LYS A 725 -1.18 -9.21 -1.69
C LYS A 725 -2.30 -9.35 -0.66
N VAL A 726 -3.36 -10.04 -1.06
CA VAL A 726 -4.40 -10.54 -0.15
C VAL A 726 -4.29 -12.04 -0.10
N MET A 727 -4.25 -12.61 1.10
CA MET A 727 -4.35 -14.05 1.34
C MET A 727 -5.74 -14.54 0.99
N MET A 728 -5.84 -15.66 0.27
CA MET A 728 -7.10 -16.31 -0.08
C MET A 728 -7.09 -17.76 0.42
N TYR A 729 -7.89 -18.04 1.44
CA TYR A 729 -8.12 -19.39 1.94
C TYR A 729 -9.41 -19.96 1.35
N ARG A 730 -9.34 -21.22 0.93
CA ARG A 730 -10.50 -21.98 0.45
C ARG A 730 -10.76 -23.14 1.39
N TRP A 731 -11.80 -23.00 2.19
CA TRP A 731 -12.12 -23.95 3.23
C TRP A 731 -13.49 -24.57 2.98
N LYS A 732 -13.58 -25.90 3.06
CA LYS A 732 -14.85 -26.61 2.97
C LYS A 732 -15.00 -27.46 4.25
N PRO A 733 -15.91 -27.09 5.16
CA PRO A 733 -16.14 -27.82 6.41
C PRO A 733 -16.57 -29.28 6.20
#